data_AF-A0A498NZV5-F1
#
_entry.id   AF-A0A498NZV5-F1
#
_cell.length_a   1.000
_cell.length_b   1.000
_cell.length_c   1.000
_cell.angle_alpha   90.00
_cell.angle_beta   90.00
_cell.angle_gamma   90.00
#
_symmetry.space_group_name_H-M   'P 1'
#
loop_
_entity.id
_entity.type
_entity.pdbx_description
1 polymer ?
#
loop_
_entity_poly.entity_id
_entity_poly.type
_entity_poly.pdbx_seq_one_letter_code
_entity_poly.pdbx_strand_id
1 'polypeptide(L)'
;MEDTNPESAMSPAGQSSGKSKLDTLSKEDLIKFAKKQMVAMQKIKSKCTDLEKQVEELKHPTSGTSDSSVIQELTERMDAVLLEKAESQQSLTLLRKEHEELKKQAQETVERLAALEEELDLKNKEYAEMQKHTAELTANLKATCTEYETKISQTQEELAEAKRQWMAATEDLKDSHQMSLTESHQEIENLQKEIEKMTKQYEDDVRYLEEQLEVNTADFERERERLLLLQEELSEQLALKEGFLQDVQEEEEDTNRAGPPKHSPSAKTSDFPASDDSSDEGGMLKLALEDLQSQNMMLQEELVFLRNVKVELESELKQVREEFTVEKEEMEFRINELQMHKDNGDTSVDRGEESVSEEPQTLQESLNDDLKETCSSAETEETQQDGCSAPSEDGSTTANTFEQTMSVITDQDVDLRDRAEHFIKQYRAMKEHTAASLQGLQEKLKSVFQERDRLLEEIRNAEETSDPAAEGLKMSFEDLRNKNEDILVNLQHKEALVVEFKEMLKFMASESEHEQISNLENQLSSMTEEKDERIKTLEEDITALQARQEECQDTIKLLQSQITSLSEEKDALQRDMDANQKHLSAIQCHISEILKQNFSETEVDGTSDISTLIDGLWNKAQEEKAVLSQQLDERVEHFTAELESVRQSGEERAAELEARINDLLREKDLLKASLDDVVLDTEGLQKDLREMQAMNEKLRAENHSLLTQVADLSRSLEEKEKESPEEKEKESLDESDPLHKASELQQVLADKDTLISQLKEEVGHLQMCKESLVSDGNEQTKELSNEIEILKKESKDKDERMNKIKAVAVKAKKELDNSKKENLMVDYDKQTELLDQEREKLEQANKHNEDLTKRLQNAVQQHELLSSEREDLMARIETLQNNVTLLESQILEMQKLKCGLERDLEAERLLREQKSKDHQSAVKEVEELQTQLSKHKQQLQQTAQELEQLRKA
;
A
#
# COMPACT_ATOMS: atom_id res chain seq x y z
N MET A 1 9.66 63.29 -41.72
CA MET A 1 10.24 63.91 -42.94
C MET A 1 9.54 63.26 -44.12
N GLU A 2 9.24 64.06 -45.16
CA GLU A 2 8.85 63.70 -46.54
C GLU A 2 7.74 62.61 -46.69
N ASP A 3 6.51 62.96 -47.08
CA ASP A 3 6.05 63.39 -48.42
C ASP A 3 6.04 62.30 -49.51
N THR A 4 4.84 61.86 -49.91
CA THR A 4 4.37 62.09 -51.30
C THR A 4 2.85 61.92 -51.45
N ASN A 5 2.28 62.69 -52.37
CA ASN A 5 0.88 62.68 -52.87
C ASN A 5 0.93 62.14 -54.33
N PRO A 6 -0.13 62.17 -55.20
CA PRO A 6 -1.58 62.39 -55.05
C PRO A 6 -2.38 61.16 -55.58
N GLU A 7 -3.63 61.13 -56.06
CA GLU A 7 -4.80 62.02 -56.30
C GLU A 7 -6.05 61.06 -56.37
N SER A 8 -7.34 61.39 -56.58
CA SER A 8 -8.11 62.61 -56.89
C SER A 8 -9.59 62.41 -56.53
N ALA A 9 -10.40 63.48 -56.59
CA ALA A 9 -11.87 63.39 -56.60
C ALA A 9 -12.49 64.59 -57.35
N MET A 10 -13.26 64.34 -58.41
CA MET A 10 -13.99 65.39 -59.15
C MET A 10 -15.34 64.91 -59.72
N SER A 11 -16.35 65.75 -59.56
CA SER A 11 -17.65 65.65 -60.26
C SER A 11 -17.53 66.14 -61.71
N PRO A 12 -18.51 65.80 -62.56
CA PRO A 12 -18.83 66.66 -63.71
C PRO A 12 -20.32 67.02 -63.82
N ALA A 13 -20.59 68.32 -63.87
CA ALA A 13 -21.76 68.86 -64.56
C ALA A 13 -21.25 69.80 -65.66
N GLY A 14 -21.46 69.46 -66.92
CA GLY A 14 -20.87 70.20 -68.05
C GLY A 14 -21.54 69.88 -69.39
N GLN A 15 -21.92 70.93 -70.11
CA GLN A 15 -22.59 70.83 -71.42
C GLN A 15 -21.61 70.40 -72.51
N SER A 16 -22.06 69.60 -73.48
CA SER A 16 -21.45 69.57 -74.82
C SER A 16 -22.49 69.33 -75.91
N SER A 17 -22.19 69.80 -77.12
CA SER A 17 -23.12 69.81 -78.25
C SER A 17 -23.32 68.42 -78.88
N GLY A 18 -24.50 68.20 -79.45
CA GLY A 18 -24.86 66.92 -80.03
C GLY A 18 -23.95 66.48 -81.18
N LYS A 19 -23.54 65.22 -81.15
CA LYS A 19 -23.03 64.46 -82.30
C LYS A 19 -24.17 63.59 -82.84
N SER A 20 -24.23 63.42 -84.16
CA SER A 20 -25.26 62.60 -84.79
C SER A 20 -24.93 61.12 -84.62
N LYS A 21 -25.94 60.24 -84.53
CA LYS A 21 -25.75 58.78 -84.54
C LYS A 21 -25.18 58.24 -85.87
N LEU A 22 -24.93 59.11 -86.85
CA LEU A 22 -24.20 58.83 -88.09
C LEU A 22 -22.67 58.93 -87.93
N ASP A 23 -22.18 59.71 -86.97
CA ASP A 23 -20.74 60.05 -86.85
C ASP A 23 -19.89 58.92 -86.24
N THR A 24 -20.54 57.87 -85.71
CA THR A 24 -19.89 56.71 -85.07
C THR A 24 -19.99 55.41 -85.89
N LEU A 25 -20.59 55.45 -87.08
CA LEU A 25 -20.66 54.28 -87.97
C LEU A 25 -19.34 54.06 -88.70
N SER A 26 -18.96 52.80 -88.90
CA SER A 26 -17.81 52.46 -89.76
C SER A 26 -18.06 52.94 -91.20
N LYS A 27 -17.00 53.14 -92.00
CA LYS A 27 -17.15 53.48 -93.43
C LYS A 27 -18.06 52.47 -94.16
N GLU A 28 -17.95 51.19 -93.83
CA GLU A 28 -18.74 50.13 -94.44
C GLU A 28 -20.21 50.20 -94.03
N ASP A 29 -20.50 50.51 -92.76
CA ASP A 29 -21.87 50.61 -92.25
C ASP A 29 -22.54 51.93 -92.62
N LEU A 30 -21.78 53.01 -92.77
CA LEU A 30 -22.25 54.26 -93.37
C LEU A 30 -22.59 54.04 -94.86
N ILE A 31 -21.83 53.22 -95.58
CA ILE A 31 -22.17 52.79 -96.95
C ILE A 31 -23.41 51.89 -96.97
N LYS A 32 -23.57 50.94 -96.02
CA LYS A 32 -24.80 50.13 -95.89
C LYS A 32 -26.01 51.01 -95.58
N PHE A 33 -25.89 51.98 -94.67
CA PHE A 33 -26.94 52.94 -94.34
C PHE A 33 -27.29 53.82 -95.54
N ALA A 34 -26.29 54.38 -96.23
CA ALA A 34 -26.49 55.15 -97.46
C ALA A 34 -27.16 54.33 -98.57
N LYS A 35 -26.76 53.06 -98.77
CA LYS A 35 -27.44 52.13 -99.69
C LYS A 35 -28.88 51.84 -99.26
N LYS A 36 -29.14 51.58 -97.97
CA LYS A 36 -30.48 51.34 -97.42
C LYS A 36 -31.39 52.55 -97.60
N GLN A 37 -30.88 53.75 -97.32
CA GLN A 37 -31.57 55.03 -97.58
C GLN A 37 -31.76 55.29 -99.08
N MET A 38 -30.79 54.96 -99.93
CA MET A 38 -30.92 55.10 -101.39
C MET A 38 -31.98 54.14 -101.95
N VAL A 39 -32.05 52.89 -101.46
CA VAL A 39 -33.09 51.92 -101.84
C VAL A 39 -34.47 52.36 -101.30
N ALA A 40 -34.54 52.86 -100.06
CA ALA A 40 -35.77 53.43 -99.52
C ALA A 40 -36.22 54.65 -100.33
N MET A 41 -35.31 55.55 -100.69
CA MET A 41 -35.58 56.74 -101.50
C MET A 41 -35.90 56.39 -102.96
N GLN A 42 -35.33 55.31 -103.53
CA GLN A 42 -35.73 54.76 -104.83
C GLN A 42 -37.14 54.14 -104.77
N LYS A 43 -37.49 53.45 -103.68
CA LYS A 43 -38.83 52.86 -103.46
C LYS A 43 -39.90 53.90 -103.13
N ILE A 44 -39.51 55.02 -102.51
CA ILE A 44 -40.34 56.23 -102.38
C ILE A 44 -40.46 56.89 -103.75
N LYS A 45 -39.36 57.06 -104.50
CA LYS A 45 -39.40 57.68 -105.83
C LYS A 45 -40.20 56.87 -106.85
N SER A 46 -40.17 55.54 -106.80
CA SER A 46 -41.03 54.69 -107.63
C SER A 46 -42.50 54.89 -107.26
N LYS A 47 -42.83 54.87 -105.96
CA LYS A 47 -44.18 55.22 -105.49
C LYS A 47 -44.60 56.65 -105.88
N CYS A 48 -43.68 57.60 -105.89
CA CYS A 48 -43.95 58.96 -106.39
C CYS A 48 -44.23 58.96 -107.89
N THR A 49 -43.46 58.23 -108.71
CA THR A 49 -43.76 58.10 -110.15
C THR A 49 -45.04 57.31 -110.43
N ASP A 50 -45.39 56.34 -109.58
CA ASP A 50 -46.66 55.60 -109.66
C ASP A 50 -47.85 56.51 -109.29
N LEU A 51 -47.69 57.36 -108.27
CA LEU A 51 -48.68 58.38 -107.87
C LEU A 51 -48.78 59.53 -108.89
N GLU A 52 -47.66 60.00 -109.46
CA GLU A 52 -47.63 60.95 -110.57
C GLU A 52 -48.35 60.37 -111.79
N LYS A 53 -48.15 59.07 -112.08
CA LYS A 53 -48.88 58.37 -113.15
C LYS A 53 -50.38 58.28 -112.86
N GLN A 54 -50.79 57.99 -111.61
CA GLN A 54 -52.21 58.01 -111.22
C GLN A 54 -52.82 59.42 -111.31
N VAL A 55 -52.05 60.47 -110.98
CA VAL A 55 -52.48 61.88 -111.13
C VAL A 55 -52.57 62.31 -112.60
N GLU A 56 -51.69 61.81 -113.47
CA GLU A 56 -51.77 62.05 -114.92
C GLU A 56 -52.89 61.24 -115.59
N GLU A 57 -53.19 60.03 -115.10
CA GLU A 57 -54.37 59.24 -115.49
C GLU A 57 -55.68 59.94 -115.08
N LEU A 58 -55.72 60.60 -113.91
CA LEU A 58 -56.84 61.43 -113.45
C LEU A 58 -56.97 62.80 -114.17
N LYS A 59 -55.98 63.21 -114.98
CA LYS A 59 -56.01 64.48 -115.73
C LYS A 59 -56.71 64.42 -117.08
N HIS A 60 -56.96 63.22 -117.62
CA HIS A 60 -57.68 63.08 -118.88
C HIS A 60 -59.19 63.24 -118.65
N PRO A 61 -59.88 64.16 -119.34
CA PRO A 61 -61.32 64.36 -119.16
C PRO A 61 -62.11 63.21 -119.77
N THR A 62 -62.43 62.20 -118.96
CA THR A 62 -63.34 61.11 -119.34
C THR A 62 -64.76 61.65 -119.51
N SER A 63 -65.16 61.81 -120.77
CA SER A 63 -66.46 62.34 -121.19
C SER A 63 -67.65 61.54 -120.63
N GLY A 64 -68.45 62.18 -119.78
CA GLY A 64 -69.90 61.97 -119.75
C GLY A 64 -70.48 61.02 -118.70
N THR A 65 -70.34 61.36 -117.42
CA THR A 65 -71.25 60.93 -116.35
C THR A 65 -71.80 62.16 -115.60
N SER A 66 -73.00 62.06 -115.04
CA SER A 66 -73.70 63.20 -114.42
C SER A 66 -73.18 63.51 -113.01
N ASP A 67 -73.23 64.79 -112.62
CA ASP A 67 -72.70 65.30 -111.34
C ASP A 67 -73.25 64.55 -110.12
N SER A 68 -74.50 64.09 -110.20
CA SER A 68 -75.16 63.28 -109.17
C SER A 68 -74.41 61.98 -108.84
N SER A 69 -73.73 61.37 -109.81
CA SER A 69 -72.96 60.13 -109.61
C SER A 69 -71.68 60.40 -108.83
N VAL A 70 -71.00 61.52 -109.11
CA VAL A 70 -69.76 61.92 -108.44
C VAL A 70 -70.04 62.37 -107.01
N ILE A 71 -71.15 63.08 -106.78
CA ILE A 71 -71.61 63.46 -105.43
C ILE A 71 -71.98 62.22 -104.60
N GLN A 72 -72.62 61.21 -105.20
CA GLN A 72 -72.91 59.95 -104.52
C GLN A 72 -71.61 59.19 -104.15
N GLU A 73 -70.68 58.99 -105.09
CA GLU A 73 -69.39 58.31 -104.83
C GLU A 73 -68.55 59.05 -103.76
N LEU A 74 -68.59 60.39 -103.73
CA LEU A 74 -67.96 61.19 -102.68
C LEU A 74 -68.65 61.04 -101.31
N THR A 75 -69.97 60.91 -101.28
CA THR A 75 -70.74 60.69 -100.04
C THR A 75 -70.46 59.30 -99.47
N GLU A 76 -70.54 58.26 -100.30
CA GLU A 76 -70.23 56.88 -99.90
C GLU A 76 -68.77 56.71 -99.45
N ARG A 77 -67.80 57.41 -100.10
CA ARG A 77 -66.43 57.48 -99.58
C ARG A 77 -66.32 58.22 -98.25
N MET A 78 -67.06 59.31 -98.04
CA MET A 78 -67.02 60.08 -96.81
C MET A 78 -67.59 59.28 -95.63
N ASP A 79 -68.70 58.56 -95.84
CA ASP A 79 -69.29 57.68 -94.83
C ASP A 79 -68.37 56.49 -94.52
N ALA A 80 -67.72 55.90 -95.53
CA ALA A 80 -66.70 54.86 -95.33
C ALA A 80 -65.50 55.37 -94.50
N VAL A 81 -64.99 56.57 -94.78
CA VAL A 81 -63.89 57.20 -94.01
C VAL A 81 -64.33 57.57 -92.59
N LEU A 82 -65.59 57.94 -92.37
CA LEU A 82 -66.13 58.19 -91.04
C LEU A 82 -66.28 56.88 -90.24
N LEU A 83 -66.66 55.78 -90.88
CA LEU A 83 -66.71 54.44 -90.29
C LEU A 83 -65.31 53.91 -89.96
N GLU A 84 -64.39 53.91 -90.92
CA GLU A 84 -62.98 53.51 -90.72
C GLU A 84 -62.31 54.32 -89.59
N LYS A 85 -62.62 55.62 -89.49
CA LYS A 85 -62.18 56.48 -88.38
C LYS A 85 -62.79 56.07 -87.05
N ALA A 86 -64.08 55.72 -87.00
CA ALA A 86 -64.74 55.27 -85.78
C ALA A 86 -64.17 53.92 -85.30
N GLU A 87 -64.00 52.96 -86.21
CA GLU A 87 -63.38 51.66 -85.95
C GLU A 87 -61.92 51.82 -85.48
N SER A 88 -61.13 52.65 -86.16
CA SER A 88 -59.76 52.99 -85.76
C SER A 88 -59.71 53.65 -84.37
N GLN A 89 -60.67 54.52 -84.05
CA GLN A 89 -60.74 55.20 -82.75
C GLN A 89 -61.20 54.26 -81.63
N GLN A 90 -62.05 53.27 -81.94
CA GLN A 90 -62.43 52.19 -81.02
C GLN A 90 -61.24 51.24 -80.78
N SER A 91 -60.54 50.82 -81.84
CA SER A 91 -59.32 50.00 -81.77
C SER A 91 -58.23 50.68 -80.93
N LEU A 92 -57.94 51.96 -81.18
CA LEU A 92 -57.02 52.76 -80.37
C LEU A 92 -57.44 52.93 -78.89
N THR A 93 -58.73 52.75 -78.58
CA THR A 93 -59.23 52.80 -77.20
C THR A 93 -59.06 51.45 -76.51
N LEU A 94 -59.25 50.34 -77.22
CA LEU A 94 -58.92 49.00 -76.73
C LEU A 94 -57.41 48.83 -76.50
N LEU A 95 -56.57 49.17 -77.48
CA LEU A 95 -55.11 49.11 -77.35
C LEU A 95 -54.57 49.93 -76.17
N ARG A 96 -55.21 51.05 -75.83
CA ARG A 96 -54.86 51.85 -74.65
C ARG A 96 -55.24 51.17 -73.34
N LYS A 97 -56.39 50.47 -73.29
CA LYS A 97 -56.78 49.68 -72.12
C LYS A 97 -55.80 48.52 -71.94
N GLU A 98 -55.54 47.75 -73.00
CA GLU A 98 -54.58 46.64 -73.02
C GLU A 98 -53.18 47.08 -72.60
N HIS A 99 -52.69 48.22 -73.10
CA HIS A 99 -51.40 48.78 -72.70
C HIS A 99 -51.34 49.15 -71.21
N GLU A 100 -52.38 49.79 -70.66
CA GLU A 100 -52.40 50.16 -69.24
C GLU A 100 -52.59 48.94 -68.32
N GLU A 101 -53.28 47.90 -68.79
CA GLU A 101 -53.48 46.61 -68.11
C GLU A 101 -52.17 45.78 -68.12
N LEU A 102 -51.46 45.71 -69.24
CA LEU A 102 -50.10 45.14 -69.34
C LEU A 102 -49.09 45.92 -68.50
N LYS A 103 -49.16 47.24 -68.46
CA LYS A 103 -48.31 48.10 -67.62
C LYS A 103 -48.56 47.85 -66.13
N LYS A 104 -49.81 47.64 -65.72
CA LYS A 104 -50.16 47.27 -64.35
C LYS A 104 -49.62 45.88 -64.00
N GLN A 105 -49.77 44.89 -64.89
CA GLN A 105 -49.17 43.56 -64.72
C GLN A 105 -47.63 43.63 -64.62
N ALA A 106 -46.97 44.42 -65.47
CA ALA A 106 -45.53 44.62 -65.42
C ALA A 106 -45.07 45.21 -64.08
N GLN A 107 -45.79 46.22 -63.57
CA GLN A 107 -45.48 46.80 -62.27
C GLN A 107 -45.72 45.79 -61.13
N GLU A 108 -46.82 45.03 -61.14
CA GLU A 108 -47.07 43.94 -60.18
C GLU A 108 -46.01 42.82 -60.24
N THR A 109 -45.37 42.58 -61.39
CA THR A 109 -44.23 41.65 -61.48
C THR A 109 -42.94 42.25 -60.92
N VAL A 110 -42.69 43.55 -61.10
CA VAL A 110 -41.53 44.23 -60.49
C VAL A 110 -41.66 44.28 -58.97
N GLU A 111 -42.86 44.57 -58.45
CA GLU A 111 -43.13 44.60 -57.01
C GLU A 111 -43.00 43.19 -56.38
N ARG A 112 -43.38 42.12 -57.08
CA ARG A 112 -43.09 40.73 -56.65
C ARG A 112 -41.61 40.37 -56.70
N LEU A 113 -40.88 40.81 -57.74
CA LEU A 113 -39.45 40.51 -57.86
C LEU A 113 -38.65 41.18 -56.73
N ALA A 114 -38.93 42.44 -56.42
CA ALA A 114 -38.29 43.14 -55.30
C ALA A 114 -38.55 42.46 -53.93
N ALA A 115 -39.76 41.94 -53.71
CA ALA A 115 -40.08 41.20 -52.48
C ALA A 115 -39.32 39.86 -52.37
N LEU A 116 -39.14 39.15 -53.49
CA LEU A 116 -38.32 37.92 -53.54
C LEU A 116 -36.82 38.22 -53.39
N GLU A 117 -36.36 39.37 -53.84
CA GLU A 117 -34.98 39.85 -53.70
C GLU A 117 -34.68 40.20 -52.22
N GLU A 118 -35.61 40.85 -51.52
CA GLU A 118 -35.53 41.09 -50.07
C GLU A 118 -35.61 39.79 -49.24
N GLU A 119 -36.46 38.83 -49.62
CA GLU A 119 -36.52 37.50 -48.98
C GLU A 119 -35.22 36.70 -49.20
N LEU A 120 -34.61 36.79 -50.39
CA LEU A 120 -33.32 36.17 -50.68
C LEU A 120 -32.19 36.77 -49.84
N ASP A 121 -32.12 38.09 -49.71
CA ASP A 121 -31.12 38.76 -48.86
C ASP A 121 -31.28 38.41 -47.37
N LEU A 122 -32.51 38.31 -46.88
CA LEU A 122 -32.80 37.80 -45.54
C LEU A 122 -32.29 36.35 -45.35
N LYS A 123 -32.56 35.46 -46.31
CA LYS A 123 -32.08 34.06 -46.24
C LYS A 123 -30.57 33.93 -46.38
N ASN A 124 -29.93 34.76 -47.20
CA ASN A 124 -28.46 34.85 -47.27
C ASN A 124 -27.85 35.28 -45.94
N LYS A 125 -28.47 36.25 -45.25
CA LYS A 125 -28.02 36.71 -43.92
C LYS A 125 -28.22 35.64 -42.83
N GLU A 126 -29.38 34.99 -42.79
CA GLU A 126 -29.63 33.85 -41.89
C GLU A 126 -28.60 32.73 -42.11
N TYR A 127 -28.30 32.40 -43.37
CA TYR A 127 -27.30 31.39 -43.72
C TYR A 127 -25.90 31.77 -43.24
N ALA A 128 -25.48 33.02 -43.42
CA ALA A 128 -24.18 33.51 -42.95
C ALA A 128 -24.06 33.52 -41.41
N GLU A 129 -25.13 33.86 -40.70
CA GLU A 129 -25.17 33.81 -39.23
C GLU A 129 -25.13 32.36 -38.72
N MET A 130 -25.84 31.43 -39.36
CA MET A 130 -25.80 29.98 -39.07
C MET A 130 -24.43 29.36 -39.39
N GLN A 131 -23.82 29.74 -40.50
CA GLN A 131 -22.46 29.31 -40.88
C GLN A 131 -21.43 29.80 -39.87
N LYS A 132 -21.54 31.06 -39.40
CA LYS A 132 -20.69 31.60 -38.33
C LYS A 132 -20.85 30.82 -37.02
N HIS A 133 -22.07 30.53 -36.58
CA HIS A 133 -22.30 29.74 -35.37
C HIS A 133 -21.76 28.30 -35.52
N THR A 134 -21.86 27.70 -36.70
CA THR A 134 -21.30 26.37 -36.99
C THR A 134 -19.77 26.39 -36.96
N ALA A 135 -19.13 27.44 -37.48
CA ALA A 135 -17.69 27.63 -37.39
C ALA A 135 -17.22 27.85 -35.94
N GLU A 136 -17.93 28.64 -35.14
CA GLU A 136 -17.64 28.88 -33.72
C GLU A 136 -17.79 27.59 -32.88
N LEU A 137 -18.87 26.82 -33.11
CA LEU A 137 -19.07 25.52 -32.46
C LEU A 137 -17.98 24.51 -32.85
N THR A 138 -17.58 24.50 -34.12
CA THR A 138 -16.49 23.63 -34.63
C THR A 138 -15.13 24.03 -34.06
N ALA A 139 -14.87 25.32 -33.88
CA ALA A 139 -13.64 25.81 -33.26
C ALA A 139 -13.57 25.44 -31.78
N ASN A 140 -14.68 25.61 -31.04
CA ASN A 140 -14.77 25.21 -29.63
C ASN A 140 -14.60 23.69 -29.46
N LEU A 141 -15.23 22.88 -30.32
CA LEU A 141 -15.06 21.43 -30.31
C LEU A 141 -13.62 21.00 -30.60
N LYS A 142 -12.94 21.65 -31.56
CA LYS A 142 -11.51 21.40 -31.81
C LYS A 142 -10.63 21.77 -30.62
N ALA A 143 -10.90 22.90 -29.97
CA ALA A 143 -10.17 23.33 -28.78
C ALA A 143 -10.30 22.32 -27.63
N THR A 144 -11.53 21.88 -27.30
CA THR A 144 -11.73 20.87 -26.25
C THR A 144 -11.14 19.52 -26.62
N CYS A 145 -11.22 19.07 -27.89
CA CYS A 145 -10.49 17.89 -28.35
C CYS A 145 -8.98 18.02 -28.08
N THR A 146 -8.34 19.13 -28.46
CA THR A 146 -6.90 19.33 -28.19
C THR A 146 -6.55 19.41 -26.70
N GLU A 147 -7.45 19.92 -25.85
CA GLU A 147 -7.26 19.89 -24.39
C GLU A 147 -7.35 18.47 -23.81
N TYR A 148 -8.23 17.61 -24.35
CA TYR A 148 -8.28 16.20 -23.93
C TYR A 148 -7.08 15.42 -24.47
N GLU A 149 -6.64 15.67 -25.71
CA GLU A 149 -5.44 15.06 -26.29
C GLU A 149 -4.17 15.41 -25.48
N THR A 150 -4.00 16.65 -25.01
CA THR A 150 -2.86 17.01 -24.15
C THR A 150 -2.96 16.39 -22.76
N LYS A 151 -4.15 16.36 -22.12
CA LYS A 151 -4.35 15.68 -20.83
C LYS A 151 -4.10 14.17 -20.91
N ILE A 152 -4.52 13.52 -22.00
CA ILE A 152 -4.23 12.11 -22.28
C ILE A 152 -2.72 11.89 -22.47
N SER A 153 -2.03 12.82 -23.15
CA SER A 153 -0.58 12.74 -23.35
C SER A 153 0.19 12.90 -22.03
N GLN A 154 -0.20 13.87 -21.19
CA GLN A 154 0.41 14.10 -19.87
C GLN A 154 0.22 12.90 -18.93
N THR A 155 -1.00 12.40 -18.79
CA THR A 155 -1.28 11.23 -17.94
C THR A 155 -0.61 9.94 -18.44
N GLN A 156 -0.34 9.81 -19.74
CA GLN A 156 0.49 8.72 -20.29
C GLN A 156 1.98 8.89 -19.94
N GLU A 157 2.50 10.11 -19.93
CA GLU A 157 3.88 10.41 -19.54
C GLU A 157 4.09 10.20 -18.03
N GLU A 158 3.19 10.71 -17.19
CA GLU A 158 3.16 10.48 -15.74
C GLU A 158 3.11 8.98 -15.40
N LEU A 159 2.25 8.21 -16.09
CA LEU A 159 2.16 6.76 -15.93
C LEU A 159 3.44 6.03 -16.38
N ALA A 160 4.14 6.54 -17.41
CA ALA A 160 5.40 5.99 -17.87
C ALA A 160 6.56 6.31 -16.90
N GLU A 161 6.56 7.49 -16.29
CA GLU A 161 7.51 7.84 -15.25
C GLU A 161 7.27 7.07 -13.95
N ALA A 162 6.03 6.98 -13.46
CA ALA A 162 5.68 6.20 -12.27
C ALA A 162 6.11 4.72 -12.42
N LYS A 163 5.92 4.12 -13.61
CA LYS A 163 6.44 2.78 -13.92
C LYS A 163 7.97 2.71 -13.89
N ARG A 164 8.66 3.73 -14.39
CA ARG A 164 10.13 3.81 -14.35
C ARG A 164 10.65 3.90 -12.92
N GLN A 165 10.02 4.73 -12.08
CA GLN A 165 10.35 4.87 -10.66
C GLN A 165 10.09 3.57 -9.88
N TRP A 166 8.96 2.90 -10.12
CA TRP A 166 8.66 1.60 -9.50
C TRP A 166 9.65 0.50 -9.91
N MET A 167 10.04 0.43 -11.20
CA MET A 167 11.05 -0.52 -11.65
C MET A 167 12.43 -0.24 -11.03
N ALA A 168 12.83 1.03 -10.89
CA ALA A 168 14.07 1.41 -10.23
C ALA A 168 14.07 0.98 -8.75
N ALA A 169 13.05 1.39 -7.99
CA ALA A 169 12.91 1.03 -6.57
C ALA A 169 12.83 -0.49 -6.33
N THR A 170 12.28 -1.26 -7.29
CA THR A 170 12.26 -2.73 -7.23
C THR A 170 13.66 -3.33 -7.42
N GLU A 171 14.48 -2.76 -8.30
CA GLU A 171 15.85 -3.21 -8.54
C GLU A 171 16.78 -2.76 -7.39
N ASP A 172 16.64 -1.53 -6.89
CA ASP A 172 17.34 -1.02 -5.71
C ASP A 172 17.06 -1.89 -4.46
N LEU A 173 15.80 -2.30 -4.26
CA LEU A 173 15.41 -3.22 -3.17
C LEU A 173 16.00 -4.62 -3.37
N LYS A 174 16.04 -5.12 -4.61
CA LYS A 174 16.64 -6.43 -4.95
C LYS A 174 18.15 -6.42 -4.68
N ASP A 175 18.84 -5.36 -5.07
CA ASP A 175 20.29 -5.23 -4.90
C ASP A 175 20.66 -4.99 -3.42
N SER A 176 19.86 -4.20 -2.69
CA SER A 176 19.97 -4.06 -1.23
C SER A 176 19.77 -5.40 -0.50
N HIS A 177 18.74 -6.18 -0.86
CA HIS A 177 18.54 -7.52 -0.32
C HIS A 177 19.71 -8.46 -0.68
N GLN A 178 20.22 -8.39 -1.90
CA GLN A 178 21.37 -9.18 -2.35
C GLN A 178 22.66 -8.80 -1.59
N MET A 179 22.88 -7.52 -1.28
CA MET A 179 23.99 -7.05 -0.45
C MET A 179 23.88 -7.58 0.98
N SER A 180 22.74 -7.35 1.65
CA SER A 180 22.49 -7.83 3.01
C SER A 180 22.62 -9.36 3.12
N LEU A 181 22.15 -10.09 2.09
CA LEU A 181 22.34 -11.53 1.99
C LEU A 181 23.82 -11.93 1.89
N THR A 182 24.65 -11.20 1.13
CA THR A 182 26.10 -11.45 1.08
C THR A 182 26.83 -11.08 2.36
N GLU A 183 26.42 -10.00 3.04
CA GLU A 183 26.98 -9.59 4.34
C GLU A 183 26.70 -10.65 5.41
N SER A 184 25.45 -11.12 5.51
CA SER A 184 25.08 -12.20 6.42
C SER A 184 25.81 -13.52 6.13
N HIS A 185 25.99 -13.90 4.85
CA HIS A 185 26.83 -15.05 4.50
C HIS A 185 28.29 -14.85 4.91
N GLN A 186 28.84 -13.65 4.75
CA GLN A 186 30.22 -13.36 5.12
C GLN A 186 30.41 -13.36 6.65
N GLU A 187 29.42 -12.89 7.42
CA GLU A 187 29.41 -12.97 8.87
C GLU A 187 29.31 -14.42 9.37
N ILE A 188 28.43 -15.23 8.77
CA ILE A 188 28.35 -16.68 9.04
C ILE A 188 29.70 -17.37 8.77
N GLU A 189 30.36 -17.06 7.65
CA GLU A 189 31.68 -17.62 7.32
C GLU A 189 32.77 -17.16 8.31
N ASN A 190 32.67 -15.95 8.85
CA ASN A 190 33.60 -15.44 9.87
C ASN A 190 33.38 -16.10 11.23
N LEU A 191 32.12 -16.25 11.66
CA LEU A 191 31.76 -16.98 12.88
C LEU A 191 32.15 -18.46 12.79
N GLN A 192 32.02 -19.09 11.62
CA GLN A 192 32.52 -20.46 11.38
C GLN A 192 34.03 -20.55 11.59
N LYS A 193 34.83 -19.63 11.04
CA LYS A 193 36.30 -19.59 11.23
C LYS A 193 36.69 -19.36 12.70
N GLU A 194 35.91 -18.57 13.44
CA GLU A 194 36.14 -18.36 14.87
C GLU A 194 35.78 -19.60 15.71
N ILE A 195 34.69 -20.29 15.38
CA ILE A 195 34.34 -21.59 15.97
C ILE A 195 35.43 -22.62 15.68
N GLU A 196 35.89 -22.78 14.43
CA GLU A 196 36.98 -23.70 14.07
C GLU A 196 38.26 -23.41 14.86
N LYS A 197 38.61 -22.13 15.03
CA LYS A 197 39.76 -21.68 15.82
C LYS A 197 39.60 -22.02 17.31
N MET A 198 38.42 -21.83 17.89
CA MET A 198 38.14 -22.19 19.28
C MET A 198 38.11 -23.71 19.49
N THR A 199 37.46 -24.47 18.61
CA THR A 199 37.48 -25.94 18.62
C THR A 199 38.93 -26.45 18.57
N LYS A 200 39.77 -25.92 17.68
CA LYS A 200 41.18 -26.31 17.62
C LYS A 200 41.94 -25.98 18.91
N GLN A 201 41.70 -24.81 19.52
CA GLN A 201 42.32 -24.49 20.81
C GLN A 201 41.94 -25.52 21.88
N TYR A 202 40.64 -25.89 21.97
CA TYR A 202 40.20 -26.94 22.89
C TYR A 202 40.78 -28.33 22.56
N GLU A 203 40.94 -28.68 21.29
CA GLU A 203 41.63 -29.93 20.89
C GLU A 203 43.09 -29.96 21.34
N ASP A 204 43.83 -28.86 21.18
CA ASP A 204 45.23 -28.76 21.59
C ASP A 204 45.39 -28.64 23.12
N ASP A 205 44.44 -28.00 23.83
CA ASP A 205 44.38 -27.98 25.30
C ASP A 205 44.08 -29.37 25.88
N VAL A 206 43.12 -30.12 25.29
CA VAL A 206 42.82 -31.51 25.67
C VAL A 206 44.04 -32.40 25.42
N ARG A 207 44.67 -32.29 24.25
CA ARG A 207 45.90 -33.04 23.89
C ARG A 207 47.03 -32.81 24.90
N TYR A 208 47.20 -31.57 25.36
CA TYR A 208 48.18 -31.24 26.41
C TYR A 208 47.83 -31.89 27.75
N LEU A 209 46.56 -31.89 28.15
CA LEU A 209 46.13 -32.58 29.38
C LEU A 209 46.27 -34.11 29.28
N GLU A 210 46.02 -34.70 28.11
CA GLU A 210 46.28 -36.12 27.84
C GLU A 210 47.78 -36.46 27.97
N GLU A 211 48.68 -35.64 27.40
CA GLU A 211 50.14 -35.82 27.53
C GLU A 211 50.60 -35.72 28.99
N GLN A 212 50.08 -34.76 29.76
CA GLN A 212 50.37 -34.65 31.20
C GLN A 212 49.88 -35.88 32.00
N LEU A 213 48.71 -36.43 31.64
CA LEU A 213 48.19 -37.66 32.27
C LEU A 213 49.01 -38.90 31.88
N GLU A 214 49.49 -39.02 30.64
CA GLU A 214 50.37 -40.12 30.22
C GLU A 214 51.71 -40.07 30.96
N VAL A 215 52.35 -38.89 31.04
CA VAL A 215 53.60 -38.70 31.79
C VAL A 215 53.43 -39.05 33.27
N ASN A 216 52.38 -38.54 33.92
CA ASN A 216 52.07 -38.81 35.33
C ASN A 216 51.78 -40.31 35.57
N THR A 217 51.04 -40.96 34.67
CA THR A 217 50.80 -42.41 34.73
C THR A 217 52.11 -43.18 34.65
N ALA A 218 53.00 -42.84 33.71
CA ALA A 218 54.30 -43.48 33.56
C ALA A 218 55.24 -43.26 34.77
N ASP A 219 55.14 -42.13 35.47
CA ASP A 219 55.86 -41.90 36.73
C ASP A 219 55.30 -42.72 37.91
N PHE A 220 53.97 -42.89 38.00
CA PHE A 220 53.38 -43.85 38.94
C PHE A 220 53.80 -45.29 38.64
N GLU A 221 53.92 -45.68 37.36
CA GLU A 221 54.42 -47.01 37.01
C GLU A 221 55.89 -47.20 37.40
N ARG A 222 56.75 -46.18 37.21
CA ARG A 222 58.17 -46.22 37.62
C ARG A 222 58.33 -46.35 39.12
N GLU A 223 57.56 -45.62 39.93
CA GLU A 223 57.64 -45.75 41.39
C GLU A 223 57.00 -47.07 41.86
N ARG A 224 55.97 -47.60 41.19
CA ARG A 224 55.45 -48.96 41.42
C ARG A 224 56.51 -50.04 41.16
N GLU A 225 57.25 -49.94 40.05
CA GLU A 225 58.36 -50.85 39.74
C GLU A 225 59.49 -50.74 40.76
N ARG A 226 59.83 -49.52 41.19
CA ARG A 226 60.84 -49.28 42.23
C ARG A 226 60.44 -49.88 43.58
N LEU A 227 59.18 -49.71 43.99
CA LEU A 227 58.64 -50.29 45.23
C LEU A 227 58.64 -51.83 45.15
N LEU A 228 58.34 -52.40 43.98
CA LEU A 228 58.40 -53.84 43.75
C LEU A 228 59.85 -54.37 43.83
N LEU A 229 60.83 -53.70 43.23
CA LEU A 229 62.25 -54.04 43.38
C LEU A 229 62.74 -53.94 44.83
N LEU A 230 62.27 -52.94 45.58
CA LEU A 230 62.57 -52.80 47.02
C LEU A 230 61.91 -53.91 47.86
N GLN A 231 60.71 -54.35 47.48
CA GLN A 231 60.03 -55.50 48.09
C GLN A 231 60.75 -56.81 47.77
N GLU A 232 61.24 -56.99 46.54
CA GLU A 232 62.08 -58.13 46.15
C GLU A 232 63.38 -58.15 46.97
N GLU A 233 64.13 -57.05 47.04
CA GLU A 233 65.36 -56.96 47.85
C GLU A 233 65.08 -57.24 49.34
N LEU A 234 64.00 -56.68 49.91
CA LEU A 234 63.61 -56.96 51.28
C LEU A 234 63.24 -58.44 51.49
N SER A 235 62.62 -59.08 50.50
CA SER A 235 62.30 -60.52 50.53
C SER A 235 63.56 -61.40 50.44
N GLU A 236 64.54 -61.02 49.63
CA GLU A 236 65.85 -61.68 49.59
C GLU A 236 66.60 -61.50 50.92
N GLN A 237 66.60 -60.30 51.50
CA GLN A 237 67.18 -60.05 52.82
C GLN A 237 66.48 -60.84 53.94
N LEU A 238 65.17 -61.08 53.83
CA LEU A 238 64.42 -61.94 54.75
C LEU A 238 64.75 -63.42 54.53
N ALA A 239 64.76 -63.91 53.29
CA ALA A 239 65.12 -65.28 52.96
C ALA A 239 66.58 -65.62 53.34
N LEU A 240 67.51 -64.68 53.20
CA LEU A 240 68.88 -64.82 53.68
C LEU A 240 68.96 -64.87 55.21
N LYS A 241 68.16 -64.06 55.92
CA LYS A 241 68.07 -64.14 57.40
C LYS A 241 67.41 -65.43 57.88
N GLU A 242 66.38 -65.90 57.17
CA GLU A 242 65.73 -67.19 57.44
C GLU A 242 66.71 -68.35 57.18
N GLY A 243 67.51 -68.27 56.10
CA GLY A 243 68.62 -69.17 55.84
C GLY A 243 69.67 -69.18 56.96
N PHE A 244 70.17 -68.01 57.39
CA PHE A 244 71.10 -67.94 58.54
C PHE A 244 70.50 -68.42 59.86
N LEU A 245 69.19 -68.23 60.08
CA LEU A 245 68.48 -68.78 61.24
C LEU A 245 68.30 -70.30 61.13
N GLN A 246 68.10 -70.83 59.92
CA GLN A 246 68.07 -72.28 59.67
C GLN A 246 69.47 -72.89 59.81
N ASP A 247 70.54 -72.27 59.32
CA ASP A 247 71.92 -72.72 59.52
C ASP A 247 72.24 -72.82 61.03
N VAL A 248 71.82 -71.82 61.83
CA VAL A 248 71.95 -71.85 63.29
C VAL A 248 71.07 -72.94 63.92
N GLN A 249 69.86 -73.18 63.41
CA GLN A 249 69.02 -74.28 63.87
C GLN A 249 69.57 -75.65 63.47
N GLU A 250 70.24 -75.80 62.33
CA GLU A 250 70.90 -77.05 61.93
C GLU A 250 72.18 -77.29 62.76
N GLU A 251 72.97 -76.25 63.11
CA GLU A 251 74.06 -76.37 64.10
C GLU A 251 73.54 -76.72 65.51
N GLU A 252 72.35 -76.28 65.91
CA GLU A 252 71.72 -76.70 67.17
C GLU A 252 71.11 -78.12 67.09
N GLU A 253 70.42 -78.49 66.00
CA GLU A 253 69.74 -79.79 65.84
C GLU A 253 70.71 -80.96 65.59
N ASP A 254 71.88 -80.76 64.97
CA ASP A 254 72.88 -81.83 64.78
C ASP A 254 73.47 -82.30 66.14
N THR A 255 73.13 -81.64 67.25
CA THR A 255 73.39 -82.10 68.62
C THR A 255 72.34 -83.06 69.21
N ASN A 256 71.10 -83.13 68.69
CA ASN A 256 69.99 -83.84 69.36
C ASN A 256 69.00 -84.60 68.44
N ARG A 257 69.50 -85.63 67.75
CA ARG A 257 68.66 -86.61 67.02
C ARG A 257 67.84 -87.53 67.96
N ALA A 258 66.52 -87.30 68.06
CA ALA A 258 65.39 -88.27 67.93
C ALA A 258 64.27 -88.25 69.00
N GLY A 259 63.00 -88.12 68.57
CA GLY A 259 61.87 -88.84 69.21
C GLY A 259 60.52 -88.10 69.32
N PRO A 260 59.38 -88.72 68.90
CA PRO A 260 58.02 -88.13 68.96
C PRO A 260 57.15 -88.75 70.11
N PRO A 261 55.81 -88.49 70.27
CA PRO A 261 54.87 -87.76 69.39
C PRO A 261 53.80 -86.82 70.04
N LYS A 262 53.18 -85.99 69.16
CA LYS A 262 51.80 -85.43 69.16
C LYS A 262 50.96 -85.44 70.46
N HIS A 263 50.50 -84.27 70.92
CA HIS A 263 49.15 -83.72 70.65
C HIS A 263 48.92 -82.33 71.33
N SER A 264 47.99 -81.54 70.79
CA SER A 264 47.46 -80.22 71.24
C SER A 264 46.83 -80.24 72.66
N PRO A 265 46.64 -79.11 73.40
CA PRO A 265 46.27 -77.77 72.87
C PRO A 265 46.68 -76.46 73.64
N SER A 266 46.35 -75.31 73.02
CA SER A 266 45.87 -74.03 73.63
C SER A 266 46.85 -72.96 74.20
N ALA A 267 46.55 -71.68 73.88
CA ALA A 267 46.85 -70.42 74.59
C ALA A 267 48.35 -70.02 74.81
N LYS A 268 48.87 -68.84 74.43
CA LYS A 268 48.29 -67.47 74.46
C LYS A 268 49.29 -66.37 73.98
N THR A 269 48.74 -65.21 73.61
CA THR A 269 49.31 -63.82 73.69
C THR A 269 50.49 -63.33 72.82
N SER A 270 50.43 -62.01 72.55
CA SER A 270 51.41 -61.06 71.98
C SER A 270 51.79 -61.17 70.49
N ASP A 271 51.91 -60.06 69.75
CA ASP A 271 51.38 -58.68 69.90
C ASP A 271 51.53 -57.88 68.58
N PHE A 272 50.62 -56.92 68.32
CA PHE A 272 50.63 -55.94 67.22
C PHE A 272 50.60 -56.47 65.76
N PRO A 273 50.05 -55.69 64.80
CA PRO A 273 48.65 -55.29 64.81
C PRO A 273 47.93 -55.75 63.53
N ALA A 274 46.65 -56.13 63.65
CA ALA A 274 45.75 -55.98 62.52
C ALA A 274 45.47 -54.48 62.37
N SER A 275 45.91 -53.87 61.26
CA SER A 275 45.60 -52.48 60.93
C SER A 275 44.11 -52.36 60.59
N ASP A 276 43.38 -51.55 61.37
CA ASP A 276 41.92 -51.37 61.26
C ASP A 276 41.53 -50.44 60.09
N ASP A 277 42.49 -50.11 59.21
CA ASP A 277 42.34 -49.17 58.09
C ASP A 277 41.38 -49.66 56.99
N SER A 278 40.94 -50.92 57.04
CA SER A 278 39.79 -51.37 56.23
C SER A 278 38.49 -50.64 56.59
N SER A 279 38.42 -50.00 57.77
CA SER A 279 37.35 -49.07 58.13
C SER A 279 37.44 -47.72 57.41
N ASP A 280 38.64 -47.24 57.06
CA ASP A 280 38.83 -45.94 56.40
C ASP A 280 38.76 -46.08 54.88
N GLU A 281 39.38 -47.12 54.30
CA GLU A 281 39.25 -47.41 52.86
C GLU A 281 37.81 -47.86 52.51
N GLY A 282 37.21 -48.70 53.38
CA GLY A 282 35.78 -49.04 53.30
C GLY A 282 34.86 -47.85 53.61
N GLY A 283 35.29 -46.92 54.47
CA GLY A 283 34.59 -45.67 54.77
C GLY A 283 34.57 -44.72 53.58
N MET A 284 35.71 -44.50 52.94
CA MET A 284 35.86 -43.70 51.72
C MET A 284 35.06 -44.29 50.55
N LEU A 285 35.11 -45.62 50.34
CA LEU A 285 34.29 -46.29 49.34
C LEU A 285 32.78 -46.17 49.64
N LYS A 286 32.39 -46.19 50.92
CA LYS A 286 30.99 -46.03 51.34
C LYS A 286 30.50 -44.59 51.20
N LEU A 287 31.31 -43.60 51.54
CA LEU A 287 31.01 -42.17 51.31
C LEU A 287 30.91 -41.88 49.82
N ALA A 288 31.86 -42.35 49.00
CA ALA A 288 31.79 -42.20 47.55
C ALA A 288 30.57 -42.90 46.93
N LEU A 289 30.11 -44.01 47.51
CA LEU A 289 28.87 -44.70 47.11
C LEU A 289 27.61 -43.95 47.55
N GLU A 290 27.60 -43.36 48.75
CA GLU A 290 26.51 -42.53 49.27
C GLU A 290 26.39 -41.21 48.48
N ASP A 291 27.51 -40.58 48.10
CA ASP A 291 27.57 -39.45 47.17
C ASP A 291 27.04 -39.85 45.78
N LEU A 292 27.51 -40.95 45.19
CA LEU A 292 27.00 -41.45 43.90
C LEU A 292 25.51 -41.81 43.94
N GLN A 293 25.00 -42.29 45.08
CA GLN A 293 23.56 -42.51 45.28
C GLN A 293 22.80 -41.19 45.37
N SER A 294 23.32 -40.18 46.07
CA SER A 294 22.70 -38.84 46.12
C SER A 294 22.67 -38.18 44.74
N GLN A 295 23.74 -38.33 43.95
CA GLN A 295 23.84 -37.79 42.59
C GLN A 295 22.92 -38.54 41.61
N ASN A 296 22.75 -39.86 41.76
CA ASN A 296 21.74 -40.62 41.03
C ASN A 296 20.31 -40.23 41.43
N MET A 297 20.06 -39.87 42.69
CA MET A 297 18.74 -39.43 43.15
C MET A 297 18.41 -38.03 42.61
N MET A 298 19.38 -37.10 42.63
CA MET A 298 19.28 -35.78 41.98
C MET A 298 18.99 -35.92 40.48
N LEU A 299 19.72 -36.75 39.75
CA LEU A 299 19.46 -37.01 38.32
C LEU A 299 18.09 -37.67 38.07
N GLN A 300 17.57 -38.47 39.01
CA GLN A 300 16.20 -39.01 38.92
C GLN A 300 15.14 -37.94 39.18
N GLU A 301 15.38 -37.02 40.12
CA GLU A 301 14.50 -35.86 40.38
C GLU A 301 14.50 -34.89 39.20
N GLU A 302 15.65 -34.60 38.59
CA GLU A 302 15.78 -33.83 37.34
C GLU A 302 15.04 -34.51 36.18
N LEU A 303 15.18 -35.82 36.00
CA LEU A 303 14.44 -36.57 34.97
C LEU A 303 12.92 -36.60 35.22
N VAL A 304 12.48 -36.56 36.47
CA VAL A 304 11.06 -36.41 36.83
C VAL A 304 10.58 -34.98 36.55
N PHE A 305 11.37 -33.96 36.89
CA PHE A 305 11.06 -32.56 36.56
C PHE A 305 10.96 -32.34 35.05
N LEU A 306 11.96 -32.78 34.28
CA LEU A 306 11.97 -32.71 32.82
C LEU A 306 10.82 -33.51 32.19
N ARG A 307 10.42 -34.65 32.78
CA ARG A 307 9.20 -35.37 32.37
C ARG A 307 7.93 -34.56 32.63
N ASN A 308 7.82 -33.88 33.77
CA ASN A 308 6.65 -33.09 34.10
C ASN A 308 6.53 -31.87 33.19
N VAL A 309 7.60 -31.08 33.04
CA VAL A 309 7.67 -29.94 32.09
C VAL A 309 7.36 -30.41 30.66
N LYS A 310 7.87 -31.58 30.25
CA LYS A 310 7.51 -32.16 28.95
C LYS A 310 6.02 -32.46 28.84
N VAL A 311 5.38 -33.05 29.85
CA VAL A 311 3.94 -33.36 29.85
C VAL A 311 3.09 -32.08 29.82
N GLU A 312 3.55 -31.04 30.52
CA GLU A 312 2.93 -29.72 30.55
C GLU A 312 2.97 -29.07 29.15
N LEU A 313 4.15 -29.00 28.51
CA LEU A 313 4.33 -28.56 27.12
C LEU A 313 3.56 -29.43 26.09
N GLU A 314 3.49 -30.76 26.28
CA GLU A 314 2.65 -31.64 25.44
C GLU A 314 1.15 -31.36 25.63
N SER A 315 0.73 -30.83 26.78
CA SER A 315 -0.65 -30.42 27.06
C SER A 315 -1.00 -29.02 26.53
N GLU A 316 -0.09 -28.04 26.65
CA GLU A 316 -0.21 -26.71 26.05
C GLU A 316 -0.28 -26.80 24.52
N LEU A 317 0.62 -27.59 23.91
CA LEU A 317 0.64 -27.84 22.46
C LEU A 317 -0.66 -28.54 21.99
N LYS A 318 -1.28 -29.36 22.84
CA LYS A 318 -2.61 -29.93 22.58
C LYS A 318 -3.71 -28.87 22.70
N GLN A 319 -3.69 -28.03 23.73
CA GLN A 319 -4.64 -26.94 23.92
C GLN A 319 -4.63 -25.96 22.74
N VAL A 320 -3.46 -25.46 22.33
CA VAL A 320 -3.31 -24.53 21.19
C VAL A 320 -3.82 -25.14 19.88
N ARG A 321 -3.70 -26.47 19.71
CA ARG A 321 -4.31 -27.18 18.56
C ARG A 321 -5.83 -27.26 18.64
N GLU A 322 -6.38 -27.47 19.84
CA GLU A 322 -7.82 -27.52 20.06
C GLU A 322 -8.45 -26.12 19.88
N GLU A 323 -7.80 -25.07 20.39
CA GLU A 323 -8.13 -23.66 20.16
C GLU A 323 -8.09 -23.31 18.66
N PHE A 324 -7.01 -23.64 17.94
CA PHE A 324 -6.93 -23.41 16.49
C PHE A 324 -8.01 -24.18 15.69
N THR A 325 -8.43 -25.37 16.14
CA THR A 325 -9.56 -26.06 15.50
C THR A 325 -10.90 -25.37 15.78
N VAL A 326 -11.12 -24.83 16.99
CA VAL A 326 -12.34 -24.08 17.32
C VAL A 326 -12.39 -22.75 16.58
N GLU A 327 -11.28 -22.01 16.52
CA GLU A 327 -11.18 -20.76 15.74
C GLU A 327 -11.44 -21.02 14.24
N LYS A 328 -10.88 -22.11 13.68
CA LYS A 328 -11.18 -22.54 12.32
C LYS A 328 -12.67 -22.86 12.13
N GLU A 329 -13.29 -23.56 13.08
CA GLU A 329 -14.72 -23.90 13.02
C GLU A 329 -15.63 -22.66 13.17
N GLU A 330 -15.26 -21.67 13.98
CA GLU A 330 -15.97 -20.38 14.08
C GLU A 330 -15.81 -19.56 12.79
N MET A 331 -14.63 -19.54 12.19
CA MET A 331 -14.39 -18.87 10.90
C MET A 331 -15.12 -19.57 9.75
N GLU A 332 -15.18 -20.91 9.74
CA GLU A 332 -15.97 -21.69 8.79
C GLU A 332 -17.48 -21.46 9.01
N PHE A 333 -17.93 -21.30 10.26
CA PHE A 333 -19.31 -20.89 10.58
C PHE A 333 -19.63 -19.48 10.06
N ARG A 334 -18.78 -18.46 10.32
CA ARG A 334 -18.96 -17.10 9.77
C ARG A 334 -18.97 -17.07 8.25
N ILE A 335 -18.14 -17.87 7.59
CA ILE A 335 -18.14 -17.98 6.13
C ILE A 335 -19.48 -18.56 5.64
N ASN A 336 -20.01 -19.60 6.30
CA ASN A 336 -21.31 -20.18 5.96
C ASN A 336 -22.48 -19.24 6.26
N GLU A 337 -22.42 -18.45 7.33
CA GLU A 337 -23.40 -17.41 7.69
C GLU A 337 -23.42 -16.27 6.65
N LEU A 338 -22.25 -15.76 6.26
CA LEU A 338 -22.10 -14.75 5.22
C LEU A 338 -22.53 -15.26 3.83
N GLN A 339 -22.39 -16.57 3.56
CA GLN A 339 -22.92 -17.20 2.35
C GLN A 339 -24.45 -17.38 2.40
N MET A 340 -25.02 -17.77 3.55
CA MET A 340 -26.47 -17.79 3.80
C MET A 340 -27.11 -16.41 3.59
N HIS A 341 -26.45 -15.32 3.98
CA HIS A 341 -26.92 -13.96 3.70
C HIS A 341 -26.79 -13.55 2.23
N LYS A 342 -25.95 -14.23 1.44
CA LYS A 342 -25.75 -13.97 0.01
C LYS A 342 -26.75 -14.74 -0.86
N ASP A 343 -27.05 -15.99 -0.51
CA ASP A 343 -27.98 -16.84 -1.27
C ASP A 343 -29.47 -16.51 -1.01
N ASN A 344 -29.78 -15.83 0.11
CA ASN A 344 -31.12 -15.29 0.39
C ASN A 344 -31.38 -13.91 -0.25
N GLY A 345 -30.43 -13.38 -1.05
CA GLY A 345 -30.47 -12.02 -1.58
C GLY A 345 -31.46 -11.74 -2.73
N ASP A 346 -32.36 -12.67 -3.07
CA ASP A 346 -33.12 -12.62 -4.33
C ASP A 346 -34.62 -12.99 -4.16
N THR A 347 -35.39 -12.19 -3.39
CA THR A 347 -36.86 -12.10 -3.56
C THR A 347 -37.52 -10.84 -2.97
N SER A 348 -37.87 -9.90 -3.86
CA SER A 348 -39.04 -8.99 -3.85
C SER A 348 -39.78 -8.59 -2.54
N VAL A 349 -39.80 -7.26 -2.30
CA VAL A 349 -41.01 -6.41 -2.02
C VAL A 349 -41.65 -6.35 -0.61
N ASP A 350 -41.52 -5.15 -0.02
CA ASP A 350 -42.46 -4.39 0.84
C ASP A 350 -42.87 -4.87 2.26
N ARG A 351 -42.92 -3.89 3.17
CA ARG A 351 -43.81 -3.75 4.35
C ARG A 351 -43.47 -4.37 5.72
N GLY A 352 -43.01 -3.48 6.63
CA GLY A 352 -43.84 -3.09 7.78
C GLY A 352 -43.54 -3.66 9.19
N GLU A 353 -43.24 -2.73 10.10
CA GLU A 353 -43.64 -2.67 11.54
C GLU A 353 -43.01 -3.61 12.62
N GLU A 354 -42.62 -2.95 13.71
CA GLU A 354 -42.51 -3.39 15.13
C GLU A 354 -41.76 -4.67 15.57
N SER A 355 -40.55 -4.49 16.14
CA SER A 355 -40.19 -4.85 17.55
C SER A 355 -38.77 -4.36 17.86
N VAL A 356 -38.54 -3.39 18.77
CA VAL A 356 -38.61 -3.44 20.25
C VAL A 356 -37.52 -4.29 20.90
N SER A 357 -36.44 -3.64 21.35
CA SER A 357 -35.93 -3.65 22.74
C SER A 357 -34.74 -2.69 22.88
N GLU A 358 -34.83 -1.72 23.79
CA GLU A 358 -33.74 -0.78 24.11
C GLU A 358 -32.88 -1.31 25.28
N GLU A 359 -31.65 -0.79 25.43
CA GLU A 359 -30.88 -0.91 26.67
C GLU A 359 -31.59 -0.19 27.85
N PRO A 360 -31.14 -0.38 29.09
CA PRO A 360 -30.29 0.68 29.63
C PRO A 360 -29.13 0.22 30.54
N GLN A 361 -28.10 1.06 30.58
CA GLN A 361 -26.97 0.99 31.51
C GLN A 361 -27.30 1.60 32.91
N THR A 362 -26.31 1.52 33.81
CA THR A 362 -26.01 2.42 34.95
C THR A 362 -26.61 2.15 36.35
N LEU A 363 -25.70 2.16 37.35
CA LEU A 363 -25.90 2.52 38.78
C LEU A 363 -26.79 1.58 39.66
N GLN A 364 -26.71 1.58 40.99
CA GLN A 364 -25.59 1.84 41.93
C GLN A 364 -25.90 1.15 43.29
N GLU A 365 -24.83 0.81 44.01
CA GLU A 365 -24.69 0.49 45.44
C GLU A 365 -25.86 0.75 46.43
N SER A 366 -25.98 -0.19 47.39
CA SER A 366 -26.66 -0.10 48.70
C SER A 366 -28.19 -0.28 48.81
N LEU A 367 -28.59 -1.33 49.53
CA LEU A 367 -29.38 -1.21 50.76
C LEU A 367 -29.24 -2.48 51.64
N ASN A 368 -29.26 -2.31 52.96
CA ASN A 368 -29.02 -3.37 53.96
C ASN A 368 -30.33 -3.97 54.51
N ASP A 369 -30.19 -5.03 55.31
CA ASP A 369 -31.06 -5.46 56.42
C ASP A 369 -32.59 -5.51 56.13
N ASP A 370 -33.22 -6.69 56.12
CA ASP A 370 -33.63 -7.28 57.40
C ASP A 370 -33.95 -8.79 57.29
N LEU A 371 -33.36 -9.59 58.18
CA LEU A 371 -34.04 -10.60 59.02
C LEU A 371 -33.02 -11.44 59.80
N LYS A 372 -32.72 -10.98 61.02
CA LYS A 372 -31.86 -11.70 61.98
C LYS A 372 -32.65 -11.96 63.26
N GLU A 373 -33.23 -13.14 63.40
CA GLU A 373 -33.66 -13.63 64.71
C GLU A 373 -33.26 -15.09 64.96
N THR A 374 -32.77 -15.29 66.17
CA THR A 374 -32.38 -16.52 66.88
C THR A 374 -33.48 -17.60 66.91
N CYS A 375 -33.21 -18.88 67.22
CA CYS A 375 -32.15 -19.42 68.09
C CYS A 375 -31.78 -20.90 67.86
N SER A 376 -31.08 -21.48 68.84
CA SER A 376 -30.52 -22.83 68.96
C SER A 376 -31.52 -23.97 69.24
N SER A 377 -30.95 -25.16 69.49
CA SER A 377 -31.50 -26.33 70.23
C SER A 377 -32.45 -27.29 69.50
N ALA A 378 -31.84 -28.32 68.89
CA ALA A 378 -31.94 -29.76 69.23
C ALA A 378 -33.27 -30.41 69.69
N GLU A 379 -33.47 -31.65 69.22
CA GLU A 379 -34.45 -32.67 69.69
C GLU A 379 -35.95 -32.34 69.37
N THR A 380 -36.84 -33.27 68.98
CA THR A 380 -36.76 -34.74 68.78
C THR A 380 -37.84 -35.23 67.78
N GLU A 381 -37.72 -36.50 67.35
CA GLU A 381 -38.81 -37.43 66.97
C GLU A 381 -39.69 -37.22 65.71
N GLU A 382 -39.70 -38.29 64.89
CA GLU A 382 -40.79 -38.89 64.12
C GLU A 382 -41.88 -38.05 63.41
N THR A 383 -41.90 -38.17 62.07
CA THR A 383 -43.14 -38.15 61.27
C THR A 383 -43.08 -39.24 60.21
N GLN A 384 -44.16 -40.03 60.06
CA GLN A 384 -44.28 -41.05 59.01
C GLN A 384 -45.75 -41.28 58.63
N GLN A 385 -45.97 -41.57 57.34
CA GLN A 385 -47.23 -41.95 56.67
C GLN A 385 -48.32 -40.84 56.58
N ASP A 386 -48.90 -40.49 55.42
CA ASP A 386 -49.36 -41.22 54.20
C ASP A 386 -50.86 -41.56 54.25
N GLY A 387 -51.54 -41.49 53.10
CA GLY A 387 -52.99 -41.68 52.96
C GLY A 387 -53.66 -40.87 51.84
N CYS A 388 -53.34 -41.15 50.57
CA CYS A 388 -54.07 -40.57 49.43
C CYS A 388 -55.53 -41.08 49.30
N SER A 389 -56.39 -40.28 48.67
CA SER A 389 -57.53 -40.82 47.90
C SER A 389 -57.89 -39.93 46.70
N ALA A 390 -57.98 -40.53 45.51
CA ALA A 390 -58.60 -39.98 44.31
C ALA A 390 -60.02 -40.57 44.16
N PRO A 391 -60.87 -40.15 43.19
CA PRO A 391 -60.73 -40.70 41.83
C PRO A 391 -61.30 -39.85 40.64
N SER A 392 -61.01 -40.32 39.42
CA SER A 392 -61.87 -40.30 38.20
C SER A 392 -62.23 -38.94 37.55
N GLU A 393 -62.51 -38.83 36.23
CA GLU A 393 -62.66 -39.79 35.10
C GLU A 393 -61.67 -39.37 33.96
N ASP A 394 -61.42 -40.05 32.83
CA ASP A 394 -62.03 -41.18 32.11
C ASP A 394 -60.97 -41.85 31.16
N GLY A 395 -61.28 -42.97 30.50
CA GLY A 395 -60.56 -43.49 29.31
C GLY A 395 -59.70 -44.75 29.52
N SER A 396 -60.10 -45.87 28.91
CA SER A 396 -59.68 -47.23 29.31
C SER A 396 -58.75 -48.01 28.35
N THR A 397 -57.87 -47.33 27.60
CA THR A 397 -56.89 -48.01 26.70
C THR A 397 -55.42 -47.70 27.02
N THR A 398 -55.14 -46.61 27.74
CA THR A 398 -53.80 -46.27 28.26
C THR A 398 -53.41 -47.10 29.50
N ALA A 399 -54.37 -47.77 30.15
CA ALA A 399 -54.17 -48.42 31.44
C ALA A 399 -53.02 -49.44 31.47
N ASN A 400 -52.95 -50.40 30.53
CA ASN A 400 -51.96 -51.47 30.60
C ASN A 400 -50.53 -51.00 30.28
N THR A 401 -50.36 -50.04 29.36
CA THR A 401 -49.05 -49.44 29.10
C THR A 401 -48.64 -48.51 30.23
N PHE A 402 -49.58 -47.80 30.85
CA PHE A 402 -49.34 -47.02 32.06
C PHE A 402 -48.97 -47.93 33.24
N GLU A 403 -49.63 -49.06 33.45
CA GLU A 403 -49.32 -50.02 34.53
C GLU A 403 -47.92 -50.63 34.37
N GLN A 404 -47.51 -50.97 33.13
CA GLN A 404 -46.15 -51.42 32.86
C GLN A 404 -45.10 -50.29 33.00
N THR A 405 -45.44 -49.06 32.62
CA THR A 405 -44.54 -47.89 32.77
C THR A 405 -44.41 -47.49 34.23
N MET A 406 -45.50 -47.52 34.99
CA MET A 406 -45.53 -47.31 36.43
C MET A 406 -44.75 -48.38 37.16
N SER A 407 -44.77 -49.65 36.74
CA SER A 407 -43.88 -50.68 37.31
C SER A 407 -42.42 -50.26 37.18
N VAL A 408 -41.98 -49.89 35.97
CA VAL A 408 -40.59 -49.45 35.72
C VAL A 408 -40.23 -48.18 36.52
N ILE A 409 -41.16 -47.23 36.64
CA ILE A 409 -40.97 -46.02 37.46
C ILE A 409 -40.91 -46.39 38.95
N THR A 410 -41.77 -47.29 39.46
CA THR A 410 -41.70 -47.73 40.86
C THR A 410 -40.45 -48.56 41.15
N ASP A 411 -39.98 -49.37 40.21
CA ASP A 411 -38.72 -50.11 40.33
C ASP A 411 -37.54 -49.13 40.36
N GLN A 412 -37.55 -48.07 39.55
CA GLN A 412 -36.56 -46.98 39.59
C GLN A 412 -36.65 -46.13 40.87
N ASP A 413 -37.85 -45.80 41.36
CA ASP A 413 -38.06 -45.08 42.63
C ASP A 413 -37.65 -45.92 43.85
N VAL A 414 -37.77 -47.25 43.76
CA VAL A 414 -37.26 -48.20 44.76
C VAL A 414 -35.74 -48.29 44.68
N ASP A 415 -35.14 -48.45 43.49
CA ASP A 415 -33.68 -48.44 43.32
C ASP A 415 -33.05 -47.11 43.79
N LEU A 416 -33.69 -45.97 43.50
CA LEU A 416 -33.25 -44.65 43.98
C LEU A 416 -33.41 -44.50 45.49
N ARG A 417 -34.50 -45.04 46.08
CA ARG A 417 -34.73 -45.06 47.52
C ARG A 417 -33.73 -45.95 48.26
N ASP A 418 -33.49 -47.16 47.78
CA ASP A 418 -32.53 -48.10 48.35
C ASP A 418 -31.09 -47.59 48.19
N ARG A 419 -30.77 -46.93 47.08
CA ARG A 419 -29.48 -46.24 46.88
C ARG A 419 -29.33 -45.03 47.80
N ALA A 420 -30.39 -44.25 48.01
CA ALA A 420 -30.40 -43.15 48.99
C ALA A 420 -30.27 -43.67 50.42
N GLU A 421 -30.97 -44.75 50.79
CA GLU A 421 -30.86 -45.36 52.11
C GLU A 421 -29.48 -46.02 52.32
N HIS A 422 -28.87 -46.58 51.26
CA HIS A 422 -27.49 -47.04 51.29
C HIS A 422 -26.50 -45.88 51.49
N PHE A 423 -26.67 -44.75 50.80
CA PHE A 423 -25.87 -43.54 51.06
C PHE A 423 -26.07 -43.01 52.48
N ILE A 424 -27.30 -43.00 53.01
CA ILE A 424 -27.60 -42.60 54.39
C ILE A 424 -26.95 -43.57 55.40
N LYS A 425 -26.96 -44.88 55.12
CA LYS A 425 -26.28 -45.91 55.93
C LYS A 425 -24.76 -45.75 55.89
N GLN A 426 -24.17 -45.52 54.71
CA GLN A 426 -22.73 -45.23 54.57
C GLN A 426 -22.34 -43.93 55.28
N TYR A 427 -23.11 -42.85 55.11
CA TYR A 427 -22.87 -41.58 55.79
C TYR A 427 -23.00 -41.71 57.31
N ARG A 428 -23.99 -42.47 57.80
CA ARG A 428 -24.15 -42.77 59.22
C ARG A 428 -22.98 -43.61 59.76
N ALA A 429 -22.58 -44.68 59.07
CA ALA A 429 -21.44 -45.50 59.46
C ALA A 429 -20.12 -44.70 59.43
N MET A 430 -19.94 -43.79 58.46
CA MET A 430 -18.79 -42.88 58.38
C MET A 430 -18.80 -41.84 59.49
N LYS A 431 -19.97 -41.31 59.86
CA LYS A 431 -20.17 -40.41 61.02
C LYS A 431 -19.91 -41.14 62.35
N GLU A 432 -20.35 -42.37 62.49
CA GLU A 432 -20.09 -43.22 63.66
C GLU A 432 -18.61 -43.62 63.75
N HIS A 433 -17.96 -43.93 62.62
CA HIS A 433 -16.52 -44.20 62.55
C HIS A 433 -15.67 -42.97 62.89
N THR A 434 -16.05 -41.78 62.40
CA THR A 434 -15.37 -40.53 62.79
C THR A 434 -15.64 -40.16 64.24
N ALA A 435 -16.85 -40.35 64.77
CA ALA A 435 -17.14 -40.17 66.19
C ALA A 435 -16.32 -41.14 67.07
N ALA A 436 -16.23 -42.42 66.70
CA ALA A 436 -15.41 -43.41 67.40
C ALA A 436 -13.90 -43.10 67.30
N SER A 437 -13.43 -42.58 66.15
CA SER A 437 -12.04 -42.13 65.98
C SER A 437 -11.73 -40.90 66.84
N LEU A 438 -12.65 -39.94 66.92
CA LEU A 438 -12.54 -38.77 67.78
C LEU A 438 -12.60 -39.15 69.26
N GLN A 439 -13.49 -40.07 69.67
CA GLN A 439 -13.51 -40.60 71.04
C GLN A 439 -12.22 -41.35 71.36
N GLY A 440 -11.70 -42.19 70.44
CA GLY A 440 -10.42 -42.88 70.61
C GLY A 440 -9.23 -41.92 70.71
N LEU A 441 -9.26 -40.80 69.99
CA LEU A 441 -8.28 -39.71 70.15
C LEU A 441 -8.46 -38.98 71.50
N GLN A 442 -9.69 -38.74 71.95
CA GLN A 442 -9.99 -38.11 73.23
C GLN A 442 -9.60 -39.01 74.43
N GLU A 443 -9.77 -40.33 74.31
CA GLU A 443 -9.32 -41.32 75.28
C GLU A 443 -7.79 -41.46 75.28
N LYS A 444 -7.13 -41.45 74.12
CA LYS A 444 -5.66 -41.35 74.03
C LYS A 444 -5.15 -40.07 74.67
N LEU A 445 -5.75 -38.92 74.37
CA LEU A 445 -5.37 -37.62 74.95
C LEU A 445 -5.57 -37.63 76.48
N LYS A 446 -6.64 -38.24 76.98
CA LYS A 446 -6.89 -38.43 78.41
C LYS A 446 -5.89 -39.39 79.06
N SER A 447 -5.46 -40.44 78.36
CA SER A 447 -4.37 -41.32 78.79
C SER A 447 -3.04 -40.58 78.86
N VAL A 448 -2.70 -39.78 77.84
CA VAL A 448 -1.49 -38.96 77.80
C VAL A 448 -1.50 -37.91 78.92
N PHE A 449 -2.65 -37.31 79.26
CA PHE A 449 -2.74 -36.44 80.44
C PHE A 449 -2.58 -37.22 81.76
N GLN A 450 -3.15 -38.41 81.90
CA GLN A 450 -2.93 -39.26 83.09
C GLN A 450 -1.48 -39.75 83.21
N GLU A 451 -0.80 -39.97 82.10
CA GLU A 451 0.60 -40.38 82.02
C GLU A 451 1.54 -39.19 82.32
N ARG A 452 1.26 -38.01 81.76
CA ARG A 452 1.88 -36.73 82.16
C ARG A 452 1.72 -36.49 83.66
N ASP A 453 0.52 -36.68 84.20
CA ASP A 453 0.25 -36.41 85.62
C ASP A 453 0.91 -37.45 86.54
N ARG A 454 1.09 -38.70 86.09
CA ARG A 454 1.97 -39.67 86.74
C ARG A 454 3.43 -39.26 86.69
N LEU A 455 3.94 -38.88 85.51
CA LEU A 455 5.34 -38.46 85.34
C LEU A 455 5.66 -37.20 86.15
N LEU A 456 4.72 -36.25 86.26
CA LEU A 456 4.86 -35.09 87.16
C LEU A 456 4.87 -35.50 88.64
N GLU A 457 4.12 -36.54 89.03
CA GLU A 457 4.19 -37.09 90.38
C GLU A 457 5.49 -37.88 90.63
N GLU A 458 5.98 -38.62 89.65
CA GLU A 458 7.27 -39.33 89.72
C GLU A 458 8.45 -38.34 89.79
N ILE A 459 8.39 -37.23 89.03
CA ILE A 459 9.34 -36.11 89.16
C ILE A 459 9.25 -35.47 90.55
N ARG A 460 8.04 -35.19 91.07
CA ARG A 460 7.85 -34.65 92.42
C ARG A 460 8.48 -35.54 93.49
N ASN A 461 8.31 -36.86 93.39
CA ASN A 461 8.90 -37.84 94.31
C ASN A 461 10.42 -37.98 94.14
N ALA A 462 10.95 -37.76 92.93
CA ALA A 462 12.40 -37.71 92.69
C ALA A 462 13.04 -36.43 93.26
N GLU A 463 12.37 -35.27 93.15
CA GLU A 463 12.85 -34.00 93.71
C GLU A 463 12.93 -34.01 95.25
N GLU A 464 12.09 -34.79 95.95
CA GLU A 464 12.19 -34.98 97.40
C GLU A 464 13.30 -35.98 97.83
N THR A 465 14.04 -36.60 96.89
CA THR A 465 15.04 -37.64 97.23
C THR A 465 16.39 -37.54 96.46
N SER A 466 17.31 -36.69 96.95
CA SER A 466 18.77 -36.95 97.14
C SER A 466 19.71 -35.76 96.84
N ASP A 467 20.64 -35.51 97.77
CA ASP A 467 21.94 -34.81 97.57
C ASP A 467 22.84 -35.51 96.51
N PRO A 468 23.97 -34.93 96.10
CA PRO A 468 24.25 -33.53 95.79
C PRO A 468 24.74 -33.42 94.33
N ALA A 469 24.32 -34.35 93.45
CA ALA A 469 24.76 -34.42 92.05
C ALA A 469 24.13 -33.35 91.13
N ALA A 470 23.20 -32.55 91.67
CA ALA A 470 22.40 -31.60 90.90
C ALA A 470 23.23 -30.49 90.23
N GLU A 471 24.34 -30.05 90.83
CA GLU A 471 25.01 -28.82 90.40
C GLU A 471 25.77 -28.98 89.05
N GLY A 472 26.37 -30.14 88.80
CA GLY A 472 26.98 -30.48 87.51
C GLY A 472 25.96 -30.72 86.40
N LEU A 473 24.85 -31.41 86.70
CA LEU A 473 23.75 -31.57 85.76
C LEU A 473 23.10 -30.23 85.43
N LYS A 474 22.98 -29.32 86.41
CA LYS A 474 22.40 -27.99 86.26
C LYS A 474 23.23 -27.07 85.37
N MET A 475 24.57 -27.14 85.44
CA MET A 475 25.43 -26.48 84.43
C MET A 475 25.19 -27.04 83.03
N SER A 476 25.17 -28.37 82.86
CA SER A 476 24.88 -29.00 81.57
C SER A 476 23.48 -28.63 81.03
N PHE A 477 22.49 -28.53 81.92
CA PHE A 477 21.14 -28.08 81.57
C PHE A 477 21.10 -26.61 81.18
N GLU A 478 21.82 -25.72 81.85
CA GLU A 478 21.89 -24.30 81.49
C GLU A 478 22.68 -24.10 80.17
N ASP A 479 23.74 -24.88 79.92
CA ASP A 479 24.46 -24.88 78.64
C ASP A 479 23.58 -25.39 77.48
N LEU A 480 22.79 -26.45 77.70
CA LEU A 480 21.82 -26.96 76.71
C LEU A 480 20.63 -25.99 76.53
N ARG A 481 20.22 -25.31 77.61
CA ARG A 481 19.19 -24.27 77.56
C ARG A 481 19.66 -23.06 76.75
N ASN A 482 20.86 -22.54 77.03
CA ASN A 482 21.46 -21.44 76.28
C ASN A 482 21.59 -21.79 74.80
N LYS A 483 22.01 -23.03 74.47
CA LYS A 483 22.04 -23.52 73.07
C LYS A 483 20.64 -23.61 72.44
N ASN A 484 19.62 -24.04 73.19
CA ASN A 484 18.25 -24.05 72.70
C ASN A 484 17.67 -22.63 72.54
N GLU A 485 18.05 -21.68 73.40
CA GLU A 485 17.70 -20.26 73.31
C GLU A 485 18.38 -19.63 72.07
N ASP A 486 19.67 -19.89 71.85
CA ASP A 486 20.40 -19.49 70.63
C ASP A 486 19.80 -20.11 69.37
N ILE A 487 19.42 -21.39 69.40
CA ILE A 487 18.74 -22.07 68.28
C ILE A 487 17.35 -21.45 68.03
N LEU A 488 16.60 -21.10 69.09
CA LEU A 488 15.30 -20.46 68.99
C LEU A 488 15.41 -19.04 68.41
N VAL A 489 16.40 -18.25 68.85
CA VAL A 489 16.69 -16.92 68.30
C VAL A 489 17.15 -17.01 66.84
N ASN A 490 17.98 -18.01 66.49
CA ASN A 490 18.37 -18.25 65.10
C ASN A 490 17.19 -18.72 64.23
N LEU A 491 16.25 -19.50 64.78
CA LEU A 491 15.01 -19.89 64.10
C LEU A 491 14.12 -18.66 63.88
N GLN A 492 13.87 -17.85 64.91
CA GLN A 492 13.09 -16.61 64.81
C GLN A 492 13.72 -15.61 63.83
N HIS A 493 15.05 -15.51 63.79
CA HIS A 493 15.74 -14.66 62.81
C HIS A 493 15.60 -15.19 61.38
N LYS A 494 15.70 -16.51 61.17
CA LYS A 494 15.42 -17.14 59.86
C LYS A 494 13.96 -17.02 59.45
N GLU A 495 13.03 -17.13 60.39
CA GLU A 495 11.59 -16.98 60.17
C GLU A 495 11.23 -15.54 59.80
N ALA A 496 11.84 -14.55 60.47
CA ALA A 496 11.76 -13.14 60.09
C ALA A 496 12.34 -12.89 58.68
N LEU A 497 13.54 -13.42 58.38
CA LEU A 497 14.13 -13.35 57.03
C LEU A 497 13.23 -13.99 55.97
N VAL A 498 12.57 -15.12 56.27
CA VAL A 498 11.62 -15.78 55.35
C VAL A 498 10.36 -14.92 55.16
N VAL A 499 9.91 -14.19 56.18
CA VAL A 499 8.82 -13.20 56.04
C VAL A 499 9.28 -12.01 55.18
N GLU A 500 10.45 -11.43 55.43
CA GLU A 500 11.01 -10.34 54.62
C GLU A 500 11.21 -10.75 53.15
N PHE A 501 11.78 -11.94 52.89
CA PHE A 501 11.89 -12.49 51.53
C PHE A 501 10.52 -12.74 50.89
N LYS A 502 9.51 -13.18 51.65
CA LYS A 502 8.15 -13.40 51.14
C LYS A 502 7.43 -12.09 50.83
N GLU A 503 7.63 -11.06 51.64
CA GLU A 503 7.10 -9.71 51.37
C GLU A 503 7.80 -9.05 50.19
N MET A 504 9.13 -9.21 50.05
CA MET A 504 9.90 -8.74 48.89
C MET A 504 9.53 -9.49 47.61
N LEU A 505 9.38 -10.82 47.64
CA LEU A 505 8.87 -11.60 46.50
C LEU A 505 7.45 -11.18 46.13
N LYS A 506 6.57 -10.93 47.11
CA LYS A 506 5.23 -10.41 46.85
C LYS A 506 5.25 -9.01 46.24
N PHE A 507 6.16 -8.14 46.71
CA PHE A 507 6.34 -6.80 46.14
C PHE A 507 6.78 -6.88 44.67
N MET A 508 7.87 -7.59 44.37
CA MET A 508 8.36 -7.77 42.99
C MET A 508 7.32 -8.44 42.08
N ALA A 509 6.57 -9.42 42.58
CA ALA A 509 5.45 -10.01 41.85
C ALA A 509 4.40 -8.93 41.51
N SER A 510 3.90 -8.19 42.51
CA SER A 510 2.92 -7.13 42.28
C SER A 510 3.42 -5.95 41.44
N GLU A 511 4.72 -5.69 41.45
CA GLU A 511 5.38 -4.67 40.62
C GLU A 511 5.40 -5.13 39.15
N SER A 512 5.78 -6.39 38.89
CA SER A 512 5.72 -6.99 37.55
C SER A 512 4.30 -7.19 37.02
N GLU A 513 3.35 -7.56 37.88
CA GLU A 513 1.93 -7.65 37.55
C GLU A 513 1.37 -6.27 37.21
N HIS A 514 1.70 -5.22 37.98
CA HIS A 514 1.24 -3.86 37.72
C HIS A 514 1.86 -3.26 36.45
N GLU A 515 3.14 -3.55 36.16
CA GLU A 515 3.79 -3.13 34.91
C GLU A 515 3.22 -3.85 33.69
N GLN A 516 2.90 -5.16 33.79
CA GLN A 516 2.18 -5.88 32.74
C GLN A 516 0.76 -5.36 32.53
N ILE A 517 0.01 -5.14 33.61
CA ILE A 517 -1.34 -4.56 33.56
C ILE A 517 -1.30 -3.16 32.94
N SER A 518 -0.38 -2.30 33.36
CA SER A 518 -0.27 -0.94 32.81
C SER A 518 0.11 -0.95 31.32
N ASN A 519 0.99 -1.86 30.88
CA ASN A 519 1.29 -2.02 29.46
C ASN A 519 0.08 -2.51 28.66
N LEU A 520 -0.73 -3.42 29.20
CA LEU A 520 -1.98 -3.88 28.57
C LEU A 520 -3.05 -2.78 28.57
N GLU A 521 -3.19 -1.99 29.63
CA GLU A 521 -4.08 -0.82 29.70
C GLU A 521 -3.68 0.25 28.68
N ASN A 522 -2.38 0.55 28.54
CA ASN A 522 -1.87 1.50 27.54
C ASN A 522 -2.10 1.00 26.11
N GLN A 523 -1.87 -0.30 25.84
CA GLN A 523 -2.19 -0.90 24.54
C GLN A 523 -3.69 -0.86 24.25
N LEU A 524 -4.54 -1.16 25.24
CA LEU A 524 -5.99 -1.05 25.09
C LEU A 524 -6.43 0.39 24.82
N SER A 525 -5.90 1.39 25.55
CA SER A 525 -6.20 2.81 25.32
C SER A 525 -5.85 3.24 23.90
N SER A 526 -4.62 2.91 23.45
CA SER A 526 -4.16 3.19 22.09
C SER A 526 -5.05 2.50 21.04
N MET A 527 -5.45 1.25 21.26
CA MET A 527 -6.33 0.51 20.36
C MET A 527 -7.80 0.97 20.40
N THR A 528 -8.24 1.68 21.45
CA THR A 528 -9.54 2.37 21.47
C THR A 528 -9.45 3.74 20.80
N GLU A 529 -8.39 4.51 21.04
CA GLU A 529 -8.17 5.81 20.40
C GLU A 529 -8.06 5.67 18.87
N GLU A 530 -7.30 4.68 18.38
CA GLU A 530 -7.24 4.36 16.94
C GLU A 530 -8.62 3.97 16.37
N LYS A 531 -9.43 3.21 17.13
CA LYS A 531 -10.78 2.82 16.70
C LYS A 531 -11.75 3.99 16.68
N ASP A 532 -11.69 4.88 17.66
CA ASP A 532 -12.55 6.06 17.73
C ASP A 532 -12.20 7.08 16.63
N GLU A 533 -10.90 7.28 16.34
CA GLU A 533 -10.48 8.04 15.15
C GLU A 533 -10.94 7.35 13.86
N ARG A 534 -10.84 6.02 13.77
CA ARG A 534 -11.28 5.27 12.58
C ARG A 534 -12.79 5.36 12.37
N ILE A 535 -13.58 5.20 13.43
CA ILE A 535 -15.04 5.40 13.42
C ILE A 535 -15.36 6.82 12.94
N LYS A 536 -14.73 7.84 13.51
CA LYS A 536 -14.92 9.24 13.10
C LYS A 536 -14.60 9.48 11.62
N THR A 537 -13.51 8.89 11.08
CA THR A 537 -13.22 9.00 9.63
C THR A 537 -14.31 8.33 8.78
N LEU A 538 -14.85 7.19 9.22
CA LEU A 538 -15.93 6.51 8.51
C LEU A 538 -17.26 7.26 8.60
N GLU A 539 -17.56 7.94 9.72
CA GLU A 539 -18.70 8.85 9.84
C GLU A 539 -18.57 10.05 8.89
N GLU A 540 -17.39 10.68 8.83
CA GLU A 540 -17.09 11.77 7.90
C GLU A 540 -17.26 11.31 6.44
N ASP A 541 -16.69 10.16 6.06
CA ASP A 541 -16.86 9.55 4.72
C ASP A 541 -18.33 9.22 4.39
N ILE A 542 -19.10 8.67 5.35
CA ILE A 542 -20.52 8.37 5.16
C ILE A 542 -21.32 9.66 4.89
N THR A 543 -21.06 10.76 5.61
CA THR A 543 -21.74 12.03 5.35
C THR A 543 -21.36 12.64 4.00
N ALA A 544 -20.10 12.50 3.57
CA ALA A 544 -19.66 12.94 2.25
C ALA A 544 -20.31 12.13 1.11
N LEU A 545 -20.42 10.82 1.28
CA LEU A 545 -21.11 9.92 0.34
C LEU A 545 -22.61 10.22 0.26
N GLN A 546 -23.27 10.51 1.39
CA GLN A 546 -24.68 10.92 1.42
C GLN A 546 -24.90 12.26 0.69
N ALA A 547 -24.06 13.27 0.91
CA ALA A 547 -24.16 14.54 0.20
C ALA A 547 -23.98 14.37 -1.32
N ARG A 548 -23.01 13.55 -1.75
CA ARG A 548 -22.78 13.21 -3.16
C ARG A 548 -23.94 12.39 -3.75
N GLN A 549 -24.60 11.55 -2.96
CA GLN A 549 -25.81 10.82 -3.35
C GLN A 549 -26.98 11.77 -3.60
N GLU A 550 -27.20 12.77 -2.75
CA GLU A 550 -28.25 13.79 -2.95
C GLU A 550 -27.99 14.63 -4.23
N GLU A 551 -26.75 15.08 -4.46
CA GLU A 551 -26.37 15.81 -5.67
C GLU A 551 -26.61 14.97 -6.95
N CYS A 552 -26.17 13.71 -6.95
CA CYS A 552 -26.49 12.76 -8.02
C CYS A 552 -28.02 12.61 -8.21
N GLN A 553 -28.79 12.53 -7.12
CA GLN A 553 -30.25 12.39 -7.21
C GLN A 553 -30.92 13.65 -7.80
N ASP A 554 -30.41 14.85 -7.51
CA ASP A 554 -30.91 16.11 -8.08
C ASP A 554 -30.52 16.30 -9.56
N THR A 555 -29.32 15.88 -9.97
CA THR A 555 -28.97 15.85 -11.41
C THR A 555 -29.86 14.87 -12.19
N ILE A 556 -30.21 13.71 -11.59
CA ILE A 556 -31.17 12.76 -12.17
C ILE A 556 -32.57 13.38 -12.31
N LYS A 557 -33.07 14.10 -11.29
CA LYS A 557 -34.36 14.83 -11.35
C LYS A 557 -34.35 15.88 -12.47
N LEU A 558 -33.24 16.62 -12.63
CA LEU A 558 -33.09 17.63 -13.68
C LEU A 558 -33.07 17.01 -15.08
N LEU A 559 -32.32 15.92 -15.28
CA LEU A 559 -32.28 15.19 -16.55
C LEU A 559 -33.64 14.57 -16.89
N GLN A 560 -34.36 14.02 -15.91
CA GLN A 560 -35.74 13.54 -16.10
C GLN A 560 -36.67 14.67 -16.57
N SER A 561 -36.58 15.86 -15.96
CA SER A 561 -37.35 17.04 -16.35
C SER A 561 -37.04 17.51 -17.79
N GLN A 562 -35.76 17.49 -18.18
CA GLN A 562 -35.34 17.78 -19.56
C GLN A 562 -35.89 16.74 -20.56
N ILE A 563 -35.81 15.44 -20.22
CA ILE A 563 -36.35 14.36 -21.06
C ILE A 563 -37.87 14.52 -21.25
N THR A 564 -38.62 14.87 -20.20
CA THR A 564 -40.07 15.15 -20.34
C THR A 564 -40.34 16.36 -21.25
N SER A 565 -39.60 17.47 -21.08
CA SER A 565 -39.76 18.66 -21.93
C SER A 565 -39.45 18.38 -23.41
N LEU A 566 -38.38 17.62 -23.69
CA LEU A 566 -38.01 17.23 -25.04
C LEU A 566 -39.00 16.22 -25.65
N SER A 567 -39.66 15.38 -24.83
CA SER A 567 -40.74 14.52 -25.30
C SER A 567 -41.99 15.32 -25.67
N GLU A 568 -42.36 16.31 -24.86
CA GLU A 568 -43.51 17.19 -25.14
C GLU A 568 -43.29 18.04 -26.41
N GLU A 569 -42.07 18.54 -26.62
CA GLU A 569 -41.66 19.25 -27.85
C GLU A 569 -41.66 18.32 -29.07
N LYS A 570 -41.08 17.12 -28.97
CA LYS A 570 -41.14 16.09 -30.01
C LYS A 570 -42.59 15.75 -30.40
N ASP A 571 -43.47 15.58 -29.42
CA ASP A 571 -44.88 15.29 -29.67
C ASP A 571 -45.62 16.50 -30.26
N ALA A 572 -45.14 17.74 -30.06
CA ALA A 572 -45.63 18.92 -30.75
C ALA A 572 -45.20 18.94 -32.23
N LEU A 573 -43.90 18.72 -32.50
CA LEU A 573 -43.36 18.64 -33.85
C LEU A 573 -43.99 17.48 -34.65
N GLN A 574 -44.27 16.35 -34.02
CA GLN A 574 -45.01 15.24 -34.64
C GLN A 574 -46.44 15.66 -35.00
N ARG A 575 -47.17 16.36 -34.12
CA ARG A 575 -48.52 16.88 -34.39
C ARG A 575 -48.54 17.87 -35.55
N ASP A 576 -47.55 18.74 -35.65
CA ASP A 576 -47.44 19.73 -36.74
C ASP A 576 -47.03 19.07 -38.06
N MET A 577 -46.14 18.08 -38.04
CA MET A 577 -45.83 17.25 -39.23
C MET A 577 -47.08 16.51 -39.72
N ASP A 578 -47.85 15.93 -38.80
CA ASP A 578 -49.15 15.30 -39.06
C ASP A 578 -50.16 16.26 -39.69
N ALA A 579 -50.21 17.50 -39.22
CA ALA A 579 -51.08 18.56 -39.76
C ALA A 579 -50.63 18.98 -41.17
N ASN A 580 -49.33 19.19 -41.37
CA ASN A 580 -48.74 19.51 -42.68
C ASN A 580 -48.96 18.39 -43.70
N GLN A 581 -48.84 17.12 -43.31
CA GLN A 581 -49.13 15.98 -44.18
C GLN A 581 -50.61 15.91 -44.59
N LYS A 582 -51.53 16.24 -43.68
CA LYS A 582 -52.98 16.39 -43.98
C LYS A 582 -53.22 17.56 -44.95
N HIS A 583 -52.52 18.68 -44.76
CA HIS A 583 -52.64 19.86 -45.62
C HIS A 583 -52.07 19.63 -47.04
N LEU A 584 -50.94 18.92 -47.16
CA LEU A 584 -50.39 18.46 -48.44
C LEU A 584 -51.34 17.51 -49.15
N SER A 585 -51.95 16.56 -48.42
CA SER A 585 -52.94 15.63 -48.97
C SER A 585 -54.19 16.35 -49.49
N ALA A 586 -54.64 17.40 -48.79
CA ALA A 586 -55.75 18.26 -49.24
C ALA A 586 -55.38 19.05 -50.52
N ILE A 587 -54.17 19.60 -50.60
CA ILE A 587 -53.67 20.29 -51.80
C ILE A 587 -53.55 19.31 -52.98
N GLN A 588 -53.03 18.10 -52.78
CA GLN A 588 -52.95 17.06 -53.81
C GLN A 588 -54.33 16.64 -54.32
N CYS A 589 -55.32 16.53 -53.42
CA CYS A 589 -56.72 16.30 -53.79
C CYS A 589 -57.25 17.45 -54.67
N HIS A 590 -57.07 18.70 -54.24
CA HIS A 590 -57.53 19.87 -54.97
C HIS A 590 -56.87 20.03 -56.35
N ILE A 591 -55.55 19.78 -56.46
CA ILE A 591 -54.83 19.74 -57.74
C ILE A 591 -55.41 18.64 -58.64
N SER A 592 -55.66 17.45 -58.09
CA SER A 592 -56.28 16.33 -58.84
C SER A 592 -57.68 16.70 -59.34
N GLU A 593 -58.43 17.49 -58.56
CA GLU A 593 -59.76 17.98 -58.93
C GLU A 593 -59.72 19.06 -60.02
N ILE A 594 -58.78 20.01 -59.94
CA ILE A 594 -58.51 21.02 -60.97
C ILE A 594 -58.08 20.35 -62.28
N LEU A 595 -57.14 19.39 -62.24
CA LEU A 595 -56.73 18.63 -63.42
C LEU A 595 -57.92 17.88 -64.05
N LYS A 596 -58.77 17.28 -63.22
CA LYS A 596 -59.96 16.55 -63.67
C LYS A 596 -61.05 17.45 -64.26
N GLN A 597 -61.12 18.72 -63.85
CA GLN A 597 -62.00 19.73 -64.46
C GLN A 597 -61.43 20.31 -65.76
N ASN A 598 -60.11 20.52 -65.84
CA ASN A 598 -59.45 21.12 -67.00
C ASN A 598 -59.24 20.17 -68.18
N PHE A 599 -59.22 18.84 -67.95
CA PHE A 599 -58.90 17.85 -68.98
C PHE A 599 -60.07 16.87 -69.29
N SER A 600 -61.31 17.17 -68.87
CA SER A 600 -62.47 16.33 -69.16
C SER A 600 -63.22 16.67 -70.45
N GLU A 601 -63.13 17.91 -70.96
CA GLU A 601 -63.78 18.35 -72.20
C GLU A 601 -62.87 19.26 -73.03
N THR A 602 -62.15 18.71 -74.01
CA THR A 602 -61.76 19.44 -75.23
C THR A 602 -61.28 18.48 -76.32
N GLU A 603 -62.10 18.26 -77.36
CA GLU A 603 -61.56 17.97 -78.69
C GLU A 603 -61.05 19.29 -79.28
N VAL A 604 -59.74 19.44 -79.48
CA VAL A 604 -59.18 20.55 -80.28
C VAL A 604 -58.11 20.02 -81.22
N ASP A 605 -58.15 20.54 -82.44
CA ASP A 605 -57.21 20.32 -83.54
C ASP A 605 -55.77 20.77 -83.18
N GLY A 606 -54.78 20.30 -83.94
CA GLY A 606 -53.36 20.41 -83.59
C GLY A 606 -52.66 21.73 -83.96
N THR A 607 -51.33 21.65 -84.08
CA THR A 607 -50.39 22.67 -84.63
C THR A 607 -49.79 23.75 -83.70
N SER A 608 -49.69 23.52 -82.39
CA SER A 608 -48.80 24.31 -81.50
C SER A 608 -48.13 23.51 -80.36
N ASP A 609 -47.56 22.36 -80.72
CA ASP A 609 -46.36 21.73 -80.13
C ASP A 609 -46.10 21.86 -78.61
N ILE A 610 -46.85 21.07 -77.83
CA ILE A 610 -46.49 20.71 -76.44
C ILE A 610 -45.04 20.18 -76.34
N SER A 611 -44.53 19.52 -77.38
CA SER A 611 -43.13 19.06 -77.45
C SER A 611 -42.13 20.20 -77.25
N THR A 612 -42.31 21.34 -77.92
CA THR A 612 -41.36 22.45 -77.83
C THR A 612 -41.29 23.06 -76.43
N LEU A 613 -42.39 22.98 -75.66
CA LEU A 613 -42.42 23.39 -74.26
C LEU A 613 -41.68 22.40 -73.36
N ILE A 614 -41.85 21.09 -73.60
CA ILE A 614 -41.12 20.03 -72.90
C ILE A 614 -39.62 20.10 -73.19
N ASP A 615 -39.24 20.27 -74.46
CA ASP A 615 -37.84 20.43 -74.88
C ASP A 615 -37.21 21.70 -74.26
N GLY A 616 -37.97 22.81 -74.20
CA GLY A 616 -37.54 24.04 -73.55
C GLY A 616 -37.33 23.91 -72.04
N LEU A 617 -38.22 23.19 -71.34
CA LEU A 617 -38.08 22.90 -69.91
C LEU A 617 -36.94 21.91 -69.63
N TRP A 618 -36.77 20.89 -70.47
CA TRP A 618 -35.67 19.93 -70.36
C TRP A 618 -34.31 20.59 -70.53
N ASN A 619 -34.16 21.47 -71.54
CA ASN A 619 -32.91 22.19 -71.76
C ASN A 619 -32.56 23.11 -70.58
N LYS A 620 -33.53 23.85 -70.03
CA LYS A 620 -33.32 24.63 -68.80
C LYS A 620 -32.88 23.78 -67.61
N ALA A 621 -33.52 22.63 -67.39
CA ALA A 621 -33.14 21.72 -66.32
C ALA A 621 -31.71 21.14 -66.51
N GLN A 622 -31.23 20.99 -67.76
CA GLN A 622 -29.83 20.62 -68.02
C GLN A 622 -28.86 21.81 -67.84
N GLU A 623 -29.25 23.04 -68.20
CA GLU A 623 -28.47 24.26 -67.95
C GLU A 623 -28.31 24.52 -66.44
N GLU A 624 -29.40 24.48 -65.68
CA GLU A 624 -29.39 24.60 -64.20
C GLU A 624 -28.54 23.50 -63.55
N LYS A 625 -28.68 22.24 -64.01
CA LYS A 625 -27.83 21.14 -63.56
C LYS A 625 -26.36 21.34 -63.89
N ALA A 626 -26.03 21.88 -65.06
CA ALA A 626 -24.63 22.14 -65.46
C ALA A 626 -24.00 23.23 -64.58
N VAL A 627 -24.73 24.32 -64.30
CA VAL A 627 -24.29 25.38 -63.38
C VAL A 627 -24.09 24.85 -61.96
N LEU A 628 -25.03 24.05 -61.44
CA LEU A 628 -24.90 23.44 -60.11
C LEU A 628 -23.75 22.42 -60.03
N SER A 629 -23.45 21.69 -61.12
CA SER A 629 -22.27 20.81 -61.18
C SER A 629 -20.99 21.64 -61.13
N GLN A 630 -20.87 22.68 -61.97
CA GLN A 630 -19.70 23.56 -61.98
C GLN A 630 -19.47 24.21 -60.60
N GLN A 631 -20.52 24.70 -59.94
CA GLN A 631 -20.42 25.26 -58.58
C GLN A 631 -20.00 24.22 -57.54
N LEU A 632 -20.37 22.95 -57.71
CA LEU A 632 -19.90 21.87 -56.85
C LEU A 632 -18.42 21.55 -57.10
N ASP A 633 -18.01 21.46 -58.36
CA ASP A 633 -16.65 21.17 -58.79
C ASP A 633 -15.68 22.30 -58.34
N GLU A 634 -16.01 23.57 -58.58
CA GLU A 634 -15.26 24.75 -58.10
C GLU A 634 -15.11 24.78 -56.56
N ARG A 635 -16.16 24.37 -55.83
CA ARG A 635 -16.12 24.32 -54.37
C ARG A 635 -15.33 23.11 -53.84
N VAL A 636 -15.28 22.00 -54.59
CA VAL A 636 -14.38 20.88 -54.30
C VAL A 636 -12.93 21.29 -54.55
N GLU A 637 -12.62 21.96 -55.66
CA GLU A 637 -11.27 22.49 -55.92
C GLU A 637 -10.83 23.44 -54.79
N HIS A 638 -11.69 24.38 -54.37
CA HIS A 638 -11.41 25.25 -53.21
C HIS A 638 -11.07 24.46 -51.95
N PHE A 639 -11.91 23.52 -51.53
CA PHE A 639 -11.64 22.73 -50.32
C PHE A 639 -10.40 21.85 -50.45
N THR A 640 -10.08 21.32 -51.64
CA THR A 640 -8.82 20.57 -51.82
C THR A 640 -7.59 21.47 -51.71
N ALA A 641 -7.62 22.68 -52.27
CA ALA A 641 -6.53 23.65 -52.13
C ALA A 641 -6.37 24.15 -50.68
N GLU A 642 -7.48 24.34 -49.97
CA GLU A 642 -7.48 24.69 -48.54
C GLU A 642 -6.88 23.55 -47.68
N LEU A 643 -7.25 22.29 -47.96
CA LEU A 643 -6.68 21.12 -47.29
C LEU A 643 -5.18 20.92 -47.61
N GLU A 644 -4.74 21.18 -48.84
CA GLU A 644 -3.32 21.13 -49.19
C GLU A 644 -2.51 22.24 -48.49
N SER A 645 -3.06 23.45 -48.40
CA SER A 645 -2.47 24.58 -47.66
C SER A 645 -2.33 24.26 -46.16
N VAL A 646 -3.39 23.72 -45.54
CA VAL A 646 -3.35 23.26 -44.14
C VAL A 646 -2.36 22.12 -43.94
N ARG A 647 -2.27 21.16 -44.88
CA ARG A 647 -1.29 20.06 -44.84
C ARG A 647 0.14 20.59 -44.91
N GLN A 648 0.46 21.46 -45.86
CA GLN A 648 1.78 22.07 -46.00
C GLN A 648 2.17 22.85 -44.74
N SER A 649 1.26 23.66 -44.20
CA SER A 649 1.49 24.41 -42.97
C SER A 649 1.63 23.49 -41.73
N GLY A 650 1.04 22.29 -41.75
CA GLY A 650 1.28 21.24 -40.76
C GLY A 650 2.67 20.61 -40.88
N GLU A 651 3.08 20.28 -42.11
CA GLU A 651 4.39 19.69 -42.42
C GLU A 651 5.55 20.67 -42.10
N GLU A 652 5.39 21.97 -42.36
CA GLU A 652 6.33 23.01 -41.96
C GLU A 652 6.52 23.08 -40.44
N ARG A 653 5.41 23.10 -39.66
CA ARG A 653 5.48 23.10 -38.19
C ARG A 653 6.08 21.81 -37.63
N ALA A 654 5.77 20.67 -38.23
CA ALA A 654 6.37 19.39 -37.83
C ALA A 654 7.89 19.40 -38.03
N ALA A 655 8.38 19.90 -39.16
CA ALA A 655 9.81 20.03 -39.44
C ALA A 655 10.51 21.05 -38.50
N GLU A 656 9.84 22.15 -38.13
CA GLU A 656 10.37 23.12 -37.16
C GLU A 656 10.48 22.50 -35.75
N LEU A 657 9.46 21.75 -35.30
CA LEU A 657 9.50 21.03 -34.03
C LEU A 657 10.57 19.93 -34.03
N GLU A 658 10.69 19.16 -35.11
CA GLU A 658 11.73 18.12 -35.25
C GLU A 658 13.14 18.74 -35.24
N ALA A 659 13.35 19.87 -35.91
CA ALA A 659 14.61 20.62 -35.82
C ALA A 659 14.91 21.08 -34.38
N ARG A 660 13.91 21.63 -33.69
CA ARG A 660 14.04 22.08 -32.29
C ARG A 660 14.37 20.94 -31.33
N ILE A 661 13.75 19.77 -31.51
CA ILE A 661 14.06 18.56 -30.73
C ILE A 661 15.50 18.10 -30.99
N ASN A 662 15.94 18.08 -32.26
CA ASN A 662 17.32 17.71 -32.61
C ASN A 662 18.38 18.65 -32.01
N ASP A 663 18.10 19.95 -31.90
CA ASP A 663 19.02 20.90 -31.28
C ASP A 663 19.05 20.76 -29.74
N LEU A 664 17.90 20.54 -29.09
CA LEU A 664 17.84 20.25 -27.65
C LEU A 664 18.56 18.92 -27.31
N LEU A 665 18.48 17.91 -28.18
CA LEU A 665 19.24 16.66 -28.01
C LEU A 665 20.75 16.90 -28.07
N ARG A 666 21.23 17.72 -29.01
CA ARG A 666 22.64 18.12 -29.11
C ARG A 666 23.11 18.90 -27.89
N GLU A 667 22.31 19.84 -27.40
CA GLU A 667 22.59 20.61 -26.19
C GLU A 667 22.69 19.69 -24.96
N LYS A 668 21.74 18.76 -24.79
CA LYS A 668 21.74 17.74 -23.74
C LYS A 668 22.96 16.80 -23.83
N ASP A 669 23.38 16.39 -25.02
CA ASP A 669 24.58 15.55 -25.21
C ASP A 669 25.89 16.32 -24.90
N LEU A 670 25.97 17.61 -25.25
CA LEU A 670 27.09 18.48 -24.88
C LEU A 670 27.15 18.76 -23.37
N LEU A 671 26.01 19.02 -22.74
CA LEU A 671 25.91 19.21 -21.29
C LEU A 671 26.29 17.93 -20.55
N LYS A 672 25.93 16.74 -21.07
CA LYS A 672 26.38 15.47 -20.52
C LYS A 672 27.90 15.33 -20.61
N ALA A 673 28.51 15.55 -21.78
CA ALA A 673 29.96 15.48 -21.92
C ALA A 673 30.69 16.44 -20.95
N SER A 674 30.18 17.66 -20.78
CA SER A 674 30.74 18.61 -19.81
C SER A 674 30.53 18.19 -18.35
N LEU A 675 29.53 17.37 -18.04
CA LEU A 675 29.33 16.80 -16.70
C LEU A 675 30.28 15.63 -16.46
N ASP A 676 30.42 14.74 -17.45
CA ASP A 676 31.35 13.60 -17.41
C ASP A 676 32.81 14.09 -17.21
N ASP A 677 33.22 15.17 -17.91
CA ASP A 677 34.53 15.83 -17.71
C ASP A 677 34.69 16.38 -16.27
N VAL A 678 33.67 17.05 -15.72
CA VAL A 678 33.70 17.59 -14.34
C VAL A 678 33.75 16.47 -13.29
N VAL A 679 33.04 15.36 -13.53
CA VAL A 679 33.12 14.18 -12.64
C VAL A 679 34.55 13.64 -12.61
N LEU A 680 35.20 13.45 -13.77
CA LEU A 680 36.59 12.99 -13.85
C LEU A 680 37.57 13.92 -13.11
N ASP A 681 37.41 15.24 -13.25
CA ASP A 681 38.21 16.21 -12.48
C ASP A 681 37.98 16.08 -10.96
N THR A 682 36.72 15.87 -10.52
CA THR A 682 36.44 15.66 -9.09
C THR A 682 36.96 14.33 -8.54
N GLU A 683 36.91 13.24 -9.33
CA GLU A 683 37.49 11.96 -8.95
C GLU A 683 39.02 12.04 -8.83
N GLY A 684 39.67 12.76 -9.76
CA GLY A 684 41.10 13.08 -9.70
C GLY A 684 41.46 13.83 -8.42
N LEU A 685 40.75 14.93 -8.12
CA LEU A 685 40.96 15.71 -6.89
C LEU A 685 40.69 14.90 -5.60
N GLN A 686 39.69 14.02 -5.59
CA GLN A 686 39.44 13.12 -4.46
C GLN A 686 40.57 12.09 -4.28
N LYS A 687 41.19 11.62 -5.37
CA LYS A 687 42.33 10.70 -5.32
C LYS A 687 43.57 11.41 -4.78
N ASP A 688 43.88 12.60 -5.29
CA ASP A 688 45.01 13.41 -4.83
C ASP A 688 44.86 13.81 -3.35
N LEU A 689 43.63 14.10 -2.90
CA LEU A 689 43.32 14.36 -1.49
C LEU A 689 43.60 13.13 -0.61
N ARG A 690 43.19 11.92 -1.05
CA ARG A 690 43.47 10.66 -0.33
C ARG A 690 44.96 10.34 -0.27
N GLU A 691 45.70 10.57 -1.35
CA GLU A 691 47.16 10.41 -1.36
C GLU A 691 47.85 11.42 -0.42
N MET A 692 47.37 12.68 -0.37
CA MET A 692 47.84 13.68 0.58
C MET A 692 47.51 13.33 2.04
N GLN A 693 46.33 12.74 2.31
CA GLN A 693 45.94 12.28 3.64
C GLN A 693 46.87 11.16 4.13
N ALA A 694 47.07 10.11 3.32
CA ALA A 694 47.99 9.02 3.64
C ALA A 694 49.45 9.51 3.82
N MET A 695 49.89 10.50 3.04
CA MET A 695 51.20 11.13 3.21
C MET A 695 51.31 11.89 4.54
N ASN A 696 50.26 12.61 4.95
CA ASN A 696 50.20 13.28 6.25
C ASN A 696 50.18 12.28 7.43
N GLU A 697 49.48 11.16 7.31
CA GLU A 697 49.48 10.10 8.33
C GLU A 697 50.86 9.47 8.48
N LYS A 698 51.54 9.17 7.37
CA LYS A 698 52.93 8.71 7.38
C LYS A 698 53.86 9.71 8.07
N LEU A 699 53.73 11.01 7.75
CA LEU A 699 54.49 12.08 8.40
C LEU A 699 54.15 12.23 9.90
N ARG A 700 52.89 12.00 10.32
CA ARG A 700 52.53 11.96 11.75
C ARG A 700 53.17 10.77 12.46
N ALA A 701 53.17 9.58 11.86
CA ALA A 701 53.81 8.39 12.42
C ALA A 701 55.35 8.57 12.53
N GLU A 702 55.98 9.18 11.53
CA GLU A 702 57.41 9.52 11.56
C GLU A 702 57.73 10.56 12.64
N ASN A 703 56.95 11.64 12.74
CA ASN A 703 57.09 12.62 13.83
C ASN A 703 56.87 11.99 15.21
N HIS A 704 55.91 11.08 15.36
CA HIS A 704 55.68 10.38 16.63
C HIS A 704 56.87 9.47 16.98
N SER A 705 57.43 8.73 16.03
CA SER A 705 58.65 7.94 16.23
C SER A 705 59.85 8.81 16.63
N LEU A 706 60.03 9.97 16.00
CA LEU A 706 61.07 10.93 16.36
C LEU A 706 60.86 11.52 17.76
N LEU A 707 59.62 11.82 18.15
CA LEU A 707 59.29 12.27 19.51
C LEU A 707 59.58 11.18 20.56
N THR A 708 59.27 9.92 20.27
CA THR A 708 59.63 8.78 21.14
C THR A 708 61.14 8.64 21.27
N GLN A 709 61.90 8.70 20.16
CA GLN A 709 63.37 8.68 20.18
C GLN A 709 63.96 9.84 20.99
N VAL A 710 63.40 11.06 20.87
CA VAL A 710 63.80 12.21 21.68
C VAL A 710 63.46 12.01 23.17
N ALA A 711 62.30 11.42 23.49
CA ALA A 711 61.91 11.13 24.87
C ALA A 711 62.79 10.04 25.51
N ASP A 712 63.15 9.00 24.76
CA ASP A 712 64.04 7.93 25.21
C ASP A 712 65.49 8.43 25.39
N LEU A 713 66.01 9.23 24.45
CA LEU A 713 67.29 9.92 24.60
C LEU A 713 67.31 10.88 25.79
N SER A 714 66.19 11.57 26.05
CA SER A 714 66.04 12.44 27.24
C SER A 714 66.00 11.63 28.53
N ARG A 715 65.37 10.45 28.53
CA ARG A 715 65.37 9.53 29.68
C ARG A 715 66.77 8.98 29.96
N SER A 716 67.49 8.56 28.92
CA SER A 716 68.90 8.13 29.05
C SER A 716 69.86 9.25 29.45
N LEU A 717 69.50 10.51 29.20
CA LEU A 717 70.20 11.68 29.77
C LEU A 717 69.85 11.86 31.26
N GLU A 718 68.57 11.80 31.64
CA GLU A 718 68.15 11.85 33.05
C GLU A 718 68.70 10.68 33.90
N GLU A 719 68.87 9.50 33.31
CA GLU A 719 69.51 8.34 33.93
C GLU A 719 71.00 8.60 34.13
N LYS A 720 71.69 9.17 33.14
CA LYS A 720 73.09 9.61 33.28
C LYS A 720 73.29 10.81 34.22
N GLU A 721 72.29 11.67 34.42
CA GLU A 721 72.32 12.71 35.46
C GLU A 721 72.03 12.16 36.88
N LYS A 722 71.51 10.93 36.99
CA LYS A 722 71.32 10.23 38.27
C LYS A 722 72.51 9.31 38.60
N GLU A 723 73.27 8.86 37.61
CA GLU A 723 74.48 8.06 37.81
C GLU A 723 75.73 8.93 38.11
N SER A 724 75.99 9.07 39.42
CA SER A 724 77.22 9.56 40.06
C SER A 724 77.42 11.08 40.21
N PRO A 725 78.24 11.44 41.21
CA PRO A 725 79.24 12.48 41.04
C PRO A 725 80.64 11.93 41.36
N GLU A 726 81.11 10.93 40.60
CA GLU A 726 82.50 10.47 40.68
C GLU A 726 83.12 10.26 39.29
N GLU A 727 84.40 10.65 39.17
CA GLU A 727 85.29 10.54 38.00
C GLU A 727 84.89 11.28 36.70
N LYS A 728 85.57 12.42 36.50
CA LYS A 728 85.54 13.26 35.30
C LYS A 728 86.42 12.71 34.17
N GLU A 729 86.17 13.22 32.96
CA GLU A 729 87.19 13.58 31.95
C GLU A 729 88.26 12.53 31.58
N LYS A 730 88.09 11.84 30.44
CA LYS A 730 88.73 12.30 29.19
C LYS A 730 88.41 11.49 27.93
N GLU A 731 88.00 12.20 26.89
CA GLU A 731 88.55 11.95 25.55
C GLU A 731 89.96 12.52 25.49
N SER A 732 90.94 11.78 24.95
CA SER A 732 91.76 12.22 23.79
C SER A 732 92.85 11.21 23.44
N LEU A 733 93.26 11.27 22.17
CA LEU A 733 94.39 10.60 21.53
C LEU A 733 95.73 10.89 22.27
N ASP A 734 96.85 10.18 22.07
CA ASP A 734 97.32 9.52 20.84
C ASP A 734 98.50 8.52 21.05
N GLU A 735 98.95 7.90 19.94
CA GLU A 735 100.21 7.20 19.63
C GLU A 735 101.26 6.77 20.70
N SER A 736 101.63 5.48 20.63
CA SER A 736 103.00 4.91 20.73
C SER A 736 103.76 4.80 22.08
N ASP A 737 103.80 3.57 22.62
CA ASP A 737 104.96 2.62 22.60
C ASP A 737 106.42 3.14 22.76
N PRO A 738 107.36 2.37 23.36
CA PRO A 738 107.36 1.91 24.75
C PRO A 738 108.74 2.08 25.46
N LEU A 739 108.81 2.64 26.68
CA LEU A 739 110.05 2.54 27.47
C LEU A 739 109.85 2.57 29.01
N HIS A 740 110.27 1.50 29.68
CA HIS A 740 110.56 1.37 31.13
C HIS A 740 109.74 2.25 32.10
N LYS A 741 108.69 1.73 32.75
CA LYS A 741 108.74 0.59 33.70
C LYS A 741 109.89 0.60 34.73
N ALA A 742 110.49 1.76 34.95
CA ALA A 742 111.50 2.02 35.98
C ALA A 742 111.20 3.26 36.83
N SER A 743 110.46 4.25 36.29
CA SER A 743 110.03 5.44 37.04
C SER A 743 108.92 5.16 38.06
N GLU A 744 108.02 4.22 37.74
CA GLU A 744 106.82 3.91 38.55
C GLU A 744 107.18 3.46 39.98
N LEU A 745 108.26 2.69 40.16
CA LEU A 745 108.72 2.25 41.50
C LEU A 745 109.29 3.38 42.34
N GLN A 746 109.74 4.47 41.73
CA GLN A 746 110.24 5.66 42.44
C GLN A 746 109.09 6.63 42.77
N GLN A 747 108.07 6.72 41.91
CA GLN A 747 106.82 7.42 42.22
C GLN A 747 106.07 6.73 43.37
N VAL A 748 105.86 5.41 43.32
CA VAL A 748 105.18 4.63 44.39
C VAL A 748 105.91 4.67 45.75
N LEU A 749 107.20 5.00 45.78
CA LEU A 749 107.90 5.30 47.03
C LEU A 749 107.60 6.72 47.54
N ALA A 750 107.62 7.73 46.67
CA ALA A 750 107.22 9.09 47.03
C ALA A 750 105.76 9.14 47.51
N ASP A 751 104.85 8.44 46.84
CA ASP A 751 103.43 8.33 47.20
C ASP A 751 103.21 7.60 48.54
N LYS A 752 104.16 6.75 48.95
CA LYS A 752 104.14 6.12 50.27
C LYS A 752 104.75 6.99 51.35
N ASP A 753 105.76 7.80 51.05
CA ASP A 753 106.30 8.78 52.00
C ASP A 753 105.34 9.96 52.23
N THR A 754 104.54 10.36 51.24
CA THR A 754 103.41 11.30 51.43
C THR A 754 102.29 10.66 52.26
N LEU A 755 101.88 9.43 51.96
CA LEU A 755 100.86 8.72 52.75
C LEU A 755 101.32 8.47 54.20
N ILE A 756 102.61 8.16 54.42
CA ILE A 756 103.21 8.06 55.77
C ILE A 756 103.26 9.43 56.48
N SER A 757 103.33 10.54 55.73
CA SER A 757 103.24 11.88 56.29
C SER A 757 101.80 12.22 56.69
N GLN A 758 100.82 11.94 55.83
CA GLN A 758 99.39 12.12 56.11
C GLN A 758 98.95 11.25 57.30
N LEU A 759 99.33 9.96 57.36
CA LEU A 759 99.03 9.09 58.50
C LEU A 759 99.69 9.56 59.81
N LYS A 760 100.82 10.28 59.75
CA LYS A 760 101.42 10.92 60.95
C LYS A 760 100.68 12.19 61.36
N GLU A 761 100.13 12.94 60.41
CA GLU A 761 99.30 14.11 60.64
C GLU A 761 97.94 13.70 61.24
N GLU A 762 97.29 12.67 60.69
CA GLU A 762 96.08 12.04 61.23
C GLU A 762 96.30 11.41 62.62
N VAL A 763 97.41 10.68 62.84
CA VAL A 763 97.78 10.21 64.19
C VAL A 763 98.06 11.39 65.12
N GLY A 764 98.61 12.50 64.63
CA GLY A 764 98.74 13.75 65.39
C GLY A 764 97.38 14.30 65.84
N HIS A 765 96.41 14.37 64.93
CA HIS A 765 95.03 14.78 65.24
C HIS A 765 94.34 13.81 66.21
N LEU A 766 94.48 12.50 66.04
CA LEU A 766 93.91 11.48 66.93
C LEU A 766 94.61 11.45 68.31
N GLN A 767 95.89 11.83 68.40
CA GLN A 767 96.60 12.03 69.66
C GLN A 767 96.07 13.29 70.39
N MET A 768 95.90 14.41 69.66
CA MET A 768 95.33 15.65 70.22
C MET A 768 93.88 15.48 70.70
N CYS A 769 93.09 14.62 70.06
CA CYS A 769 91.74 14.24 70.52
C CYS A 769 91.72 13.23 71.68
N LYS A 770 92.87 12.82 72.23
CA LYS A 770 92.96 11.80 73.31
C LYS A 770 93.51 12.31 74.64
N GLU A 771 94.10 13.52 74.68
CA GLU A 771 94.63 14.13 75.91
C GLU A 771 93.62 15.04 76.65
N SER A 772 92.35 15.09 76.23
CA SER A 772 91.31 15.96 76.79
C SER A 772 90.25 15.28 77.69
N LEU A 773 90.47 14.03 78.14
CA LEU A 773 89.50 13.27 78.95
C LEU A 773 90.02 12.84 80.34
N VAL A 774 90.40 13.80 81.18
CA VAL A 774 90.47 13.64 82.64
C VAL A 774 89.96 14.89 83.38
N SER A 775 88.71 15.28 83.13
CA SER A 775 87.88 16.00 84.12
C SER A 775 86.38 15.82 83.82
N ASP A 776 85.56 16.02 84.85
CA ASP A 776 84.12 16.33 84.81
C ASP A 776 83.20 15.48 83.91
N GLY A 777 82.48 14.54 84.55
CA GLY A 777 81.27 13.89 84.02
C GLY A 777 80.06 14.84 83.91
N ASN A 778 80.30 16.06 83.45
CA ASN A 778 79.33 17.15 83.22
C ASN A 778 79.38 17.64 81.75
N GLU A 779 80.33 17.14 80.94
CA GLU A 779 80.41 17.40 79.49
C GLU A 779 79.51 16.42 78.71
N GLN A 780 79.63 15.11 78.96
CA GLN A 780 78.83 14.07 78.28
C GLN A 780 77.31 14.25 78.45
N THR A 781 76.87 14.77 79.59
CA THR A 781 75.46 15.10 79.83
C THR A 781 74.97 16.31 79.04
N LYS A 782 75.86 17.26 78.70
CA LYS A 782 75.55 18.34 77.74
C LYS A 782 75.54 17.83 76.31
N GLU A 783 76.49 16.98 75.92
CA GLU A 783 76.52 16.37 74.58
C GLU A 783 75.23 15.58 74.33
N LEU A 784 74.84 14.69 75.23
CA LEU A 784 73.57 13.96 75.15
C LEU A 784 72.35 14.90 75.18
N SER A 785 72.39 16.01 75.92
CA SER A 785 71.31 17.02 75.90
C SER A 785 71.21 17.75 74.56
N ASN A 786 72.36 18.09 73.94
CA ASN A 786 72.43 18.73 72.63
C ASN A 786 71.97 17.78 71.53
N GLU A 787 72.38 16.50 71.60
CA GLU A 787 71.93 15.44 70.69
C GLU A 787 70.40 15.28 70.74
N ILE A 788 69.83 15.24 71.96
CA ILE A 788 68.38 15.19 72.18
C ILE A 788 67.68 16.48 71.68
N GLU A 789 68.30 17.65 71.76
CA GLU A 789 67.74 18.90 71.23
C GLU A 789 67.78 18.94 69.69
N ILE A 790 68.87 18.45 69.08
CA ILE A 790 69.00 18.28 67.62
C ILE A 790 67.95 17.28 67.11
N LEU A 791 67.81 16.11 67.75
CA LEU A 791 66.83 15.11 67.38
C LEU A 791 65.38 15.59 67.58
N LYS A 792 65.09 16.38 68.63
CA LYS A 792 63.78 17.04 68.80
C LYS A 792 63.49 18.06 67.69
N LYS A 793 64.49 18.85 67.31
CA LYS A 793 64.38 19.81 66.20
C LYS A 793 64.15 19.06 64.88
N GLU A 794 64.91 18.01 64.61
CA GLU A 794 64.77 17.20 63.41
C GLU A 794 63.43 16.46 63.36
N SER A 795 62.92 15.97 64.50
CA SER A 795 61.55 15.43 64.62
C SER A 795 60.51 16.49 64.26
N LYS A 796 60.62 17.71 64.79
CA LYS A 796 59.70 18.81 64.46
C LYS A 796 59.78 19.20 62.99
N ASP A 797 60.98 19.24 62.41
CA ASP A 797 61.18 19.51 60.99
C ASP A 797 60.60 18.38 60.12
N LYS A 798 60.66 17.12 60.58
CA LYS A 798 59.98 15.96 59.96
C LYS A 798 58.45 16.06 60.07
N ASP A 799 57.91 16.47 61.22
CA ASP A 799 56.47 16.71 61.39
C ASP A 799 55.96 17.87 60.52
N GLU A 800 56.72 18.95 60.40
CA GLU A 800 56.39 20.06 59.49
C GLU A 800 56.45 19.65 58.01
N ARG A 801 57.43 18.80 57.62
CA ARG A 801 57.48 18.21 56.27
C ARG A 801 56.29 17.27 56.04
N MET A 802 55.97 16.40 56.99
CA MET A 802 54.83 15.47 56.95
C MET A 802 53.50 16.23 56.79
N ASN A 803 53.30 17.33 57.52
CA ASN A 803 52.09 18.15 57.41
C ASN A 803 52.02 18.91 56.07
N LYS A 804 53.17 19.36 55.51
CA LYS A 804 53.24 19.91 54.15
C LYS A 804 52.90 18.86 53.08
N ILE A 805 53.43 17.64 53.20
CA ILE A 805 53.12 16.51 52.31
C ILE A 805 51.62 16.16 52.37
N LYS A 806 51.04 16.07 53.57
CA LYS A 806 49.59 15.86 53.76
C LYS A 806 48.75 16.97 53.10
N ALA A 807 49.15 18.23 53.23
CA ALA A 807 48.46 19.35 52.59
C ALA A 807 48.54 19.28 51.05
N VAL A 808 49.69 18.92 50.49
CA VAL A 808 49.87 18.68 49.04
C VAL A 808 49.01 17.50 48.57
N ALA A 809 48.98 16.39 49.30
CA ALA A 809 48.16 15.22 48.97
C ALA A 809 46.66 15.53 49.00
N VAL A 810 46.17 16.31 49.98
CA VAL A 810 44.77 16.76 50.04
C VAL A 810 44.44 17.72 48.89
N LYS A 811 45.37 18.63 48.53
CA LYS A 811 45.20 19.54 47.39
C LYS A 811 45.14 18.76 46.06
N ALA A 812 46.09 17.86 45.83
CA ALA A 812 46.14 17.01 44.64
C ALA A 812 44.91 16.10 44.53
N LYS A 813 44.42 15.52 45.65
CA LYS A 813 43.16 14.77 45.66
C LYS A 813 41.98 15.66 45.27
N LYS A 814 41.87 16.88 45.84
CA LYS A 814 40.78 17.80 45.48
C LYS A 814 40.84 18.24 44.02
N GLU A 815 42.03 18.41 43.46
CA GLU A 815 42.22 18.76 42.04
C GLU A 815 41.87 17.58 41.12
N LEU A 816 42.22 16.35 41.50
CA LEU A 816 41.78 15.13 40.83
C LEU A 816 40.25 14.91 40.91
N ASP A 817 39.66 15.09 42.09
CA ASP A 817 38.21 14.93 42.32
C ASP A 817 37.40 16.03 41.59
N ASN A 818 37.99 17.21 41.35
CA ASN A 818 37.44 18.23 40.47
C ASN A 818 37.55 17.83 38.99
N SER A 819 38.75 17.45 38.52
CA SER A 819 38.97 17.04 37.12
C SER A 819 38.10 15.84 36.72
N LYS A 820 37.86 14.88 37.62
CA LYS A 820 36.91 13.79 37.39
C LYS A 820 35.48 14.26 37.16
N LYS A 821 35.03 15.31 37.86
CA LYS A 821 33.69 15.90 37.67
C LYS A 821 33.61 16.70 36.37
N GLU A 822 34.68 17.39 36.02
CA GLU A 822 34.78 18.15 34.77
C GLU A 822 34.74 17.21 33.56
N ASN A 823 35.51 16.10 33.58
CA ASN A 823 35.44 15.05 32.57
C ASN A 823 34.04 14.43 32.48
N LEU A 824 33.45 14.00 33.61
CA LEU A 824 32.08 13.44 33.63
C LEU A 824 31.04 14.42 33.06
N MET A 825 31.18 15.72 33.33
CA MET A 825 30.29 16.75 32.78
C MET A 825 30.44 16.83 31.25
N VAL A 826 31.67 16.84 30.73
CA VAL A 826 31.95 16.82 29.28
C VAL A 826 31.44 15.55 28.61
N ASP A 827 31.54 14.40 29.27
CA ASP A 827 31.00 13.13 28.76
C ASP A 827 29.45 13.17 28.69
N TYR A 828 28.77 13.72 29.70
CA TYR A 828 27.31 13.93 29.69
C TYR A 828 26.86 14.98 28.66
N ASP A 829 27.56 16.11 28.55
CA ASP A 829 27.28 17.16 27.56
C ASP A 829 27.39 16.57 26.14
N LYS A 830 28.44 15.79 25.87
CA LYS A 830 28.65 15.10 24.58
C LYS A 830 27.62 14.00 24.31
N GLN A 831 27.20 13.25 25.33
CA GLN A 831 26.12 12.26 25.18
C GLN A 831 24.78 12.95 24.88
N THR A 832 24.53 14.12 25.46
CA THR A 832 23.34 14.94 25.18
C THR A 832 23.38 15.49 23.75
N GLU A 833 24.52 16.00 23.29
CA GLU A 833 24.70 16.50 21.91
C GLU A 833 24.48 15.38 20.86
N LEU A 834 24.91 14.15 21.15
CA LEU A 834 24.63 12.99 20.28
C LEU A 834 23.14 12.63 20.25
N LEU A 835 22.46 12.63 21.40
CA LEU A 835 21.02 12.37 21.49
C LEU A 835 20.18 13.44 20.76
N ASP A 836 20.54 14.71 20.85
CA ASP A 836 19.88 15.78 20.09
C ASP A 836 20.12 15.62 18.57
N GLN A 837 21.31 15.21 18.14
CA GLN A 837 21.59 14.91 16.72
C GLN A 837 20.83 13.68 16.20
N GLU A 838 20.65 12.64 17.01
CA GLU A 838 19.85 11.46 16.64
C GLU A 838 18.36 11.80 16.61
N ARG A 839 17.88 12.59 17.58
CA ARG A 839 16.52 13.12 17.61
C ARG A 839 16.22 14.00 16.39
N GLU A 840 17.13 14.88 15.98
CA GLU A 840 16.92 15.71 14.77
C GLU A 840 16.81 14.84 13.51
N LYS A 841 17.67 13.83 13.34
CA LYS A 841 17.58 12.87 12.23
C LYS A 841 16.26 12.11 12.25
N LEU A 842 15.79 11.68 13.42
CA LEU A 842 14.51 10.99 13.58
C LEU A 842 13.32 11.92 13.28
N GLU A 843 13.38 13.19 13.69
CA GLU A 843 12.36 14.18 13.35
C GLU A 843 12.33 14.51 11.84
N GLN A 844 13.48 14.54 11.18
CA GLN A 844 13.59 14.67 9.72
C GLN A 844 13.04 13.42 9.00
N ALA A 845 13.35 12.22 9.48
CA ALA A 845 12.83 10.96 8.94
C ALA A 845 11.30 10.84 9.12
N ASN A 846 10.76 11.22 10.27
CA ASN A 846 9.31 11.23 10.52
C ASN A 846 8.59 12.20 9.58
N LYS A 847 9.13 13.41 9.35
CA LYS A 847 8.56 14.35 8.37
C LYS A 847 8.59 13.79 6.95
N HIS A 848 9.64 13.05 6.59
CA HIS A 848 9.69 12.37 5.30
C HIS A 848 8.64 11.26 5.18
N ASN A 849 8.48 10.44 6.22
CA ASN A 849 7.44 9.40 6.29
C ASN A 849 6.03 9.99 6.26
N GLU A 850 5.77 11.10 6.95
CA GLU A 850 4.51 11.84 6.85
C GLU A 850 4.22 12.29 5.42
N ASP A 851 5.20 12.89 4.73
CA ASP A 851 5.02 13.37 3.36
C ASP A 851 4.86 12.22 2.35
N LEU A 852 5.53 11.08 2.57
CA LEU A 852 5.27 9.85 1.82
C LEU A 852 3.87 9.32 2.06
N THR A 853 3.40 9.28 3.31
CA THR A 853 2.04 8.85 3.68
C THR A 853 0.98 9.75 3.06
N LYS A 854 1.15 11.08 3.10
CA LYS A 854 0.25 12.04 2.43
C LYS A 854 0.21 11.83 0.91
N ARG A 855 1.35 11.57 0.27
CA ARG A 855 1.41 11.24 -1.17
C ARG A 855 0.72 9.91 -1.49
N LEU A 856 0.92 8.89 -0.65
CA LEU A 856 0.28 7.58 -0.81
C LEU A 856 -1.24 7.69 -0.65
N GLN A 857 -1.72 8.40 0.36
CA GLN A 857 -3.15 8.64 0.59
C GLN A 857 -3.80 9.38 -0.59
N ASN A 858 -3.15 10.43 -1.12
CA ASN A 858 -3.62 11.13 -2.32
C ASN A 858 -3.65 10.20 -3.56
N ALA A 859 -2.66 9.32 -3.72
CA ALA A 859 -2.62 8.37 -4.82
C ALA A 859 -3.71 7.28 -4.72
N VAL A 860 -4.04 6.83 -3.49
CA VAL A 860 -5.17 5.92 -3.23
C VAL A 860 -6.49 6.59 -3.59
N GLN A 861 -6.74 7.82 -3.13
CA GLN A 861 -7.96 8.58 -3.47
C GLN A 861 -8.10 8.81 -4.99
N GLN A 862 -7.01 9.10 -5.69
CA GLN A 862 -7.01 9.20 -7.16
C GLN A 862 -7.32 7.85 -7.83
N HIS A 863 -6.78 6.74 -7.31
CA HIS A 863 -7.09 5.40 -7.83
C HIS A 863 -8.55 5.01 -7.60
N GLU A 864 -9.14 5.35 -6.45
CA GLU A 864 -10.55 5.11 -6.14
C GLU A 864 -11.48 5.92 -7.07
N LEU A 865 -11.18 7.20 -7.30
CA LEU A 865 -11.89 8.03 -8.27
C LEU A 865 -11.83 7.45 -9.69
N LEU A 866 -10.64 7.04 -10.15
CA LEU A 866 -10.45 6.41 -11.46
C LEU A 866 -11.12 5.02 -11.57
N SER A 867 -11.23 4.28 -10.47
CA SER A 867 -12.00 3.03 -10.43
C SER A 867 -13.49 3.30 -10.60
N SER A 868 -14.02 4.28 -9.87
CA SER A 868 -15.42 4.71 -9.97
C SER A 868 -15.75 5.20 -11.39
N GLU A 869 -14.92 6.06 -12.00
CA GLU A 869 -15.12 6.52 -13.39
C GLU A 869 -15.06 5.36 -14.39
N ARG A 870 -14.17 4.39 -14.20
CA ARG A 870 -14.07 3.18 -15.03
C ARG A 870 -15.34 2.31 -14.90
N GLU A 871 -15.88 2.15 -13.70
CA GLU A 871 -17.10 1.37 -13.44
C GLU A 871 -18.33 2.05 -14.06
N ASP A 872 -18.42 3.37 -13.93
CA ASP A 872 -19.43 4.22 -14.60
C ASP A 872 -19.37 4.07 -16.14
N LEU A 873 -18.15 4.04 -16.70
CA LEU A 873 -17.93 3.82 -18.13
C LEU A 873 -18.30 2.39 -18.56
N MET A 874 -18.02 1.37 -17.75
CA MET A 874 -18.45 -0.01 -18.04
C MET A 874 -19.97 -0.14 -18.04
N ALA A 875 -20.68 0.44 -17.05
CA ALA A 875 -22.14 0.44 -17.00
C ALA A 875 -22.77 1.15 -18.21
N ARG A 876 -22.15 2.26 -18.67
CA ARG A 876 -22.57 2.95 -19.92
C ARG A 876 -22.31 2.08 -21.17
N ILE A 877 -21.19 1.37 -21.25
CA ILE A 877 -20.86 0.46 -22.36
C ILE A 877 -21.85 -0.72 -22.39
N GLU A 878 -22.15 -1.35 -21.25
CA GLU A 878 -23.13 -2.43 -21.16
C GLU A 878 -24.54 -1.94 -21.55
N THR A 879 -24.95 -0.75 -21.08
CA THR A 879 -26.21 -0.12 -21.50
C THR A 879 -26.27 0.11 -23.01
N LEU A 880 -25.17 0.55 -23.63
CA LEU A 880 -25.08 0.71 -25.09
C LEU A 880 -25.13 -0.63 -25.83
N GLN A 881 -24.49 -1.68 -25.32
CA GLN A 881 -24.54 -3.04 -25.90
C GLN A 881 -25.96 -3.64 -25.82
N ASN A 882 -26.65 -3.45 -24.69
CA ASN A 882 -28.04 -3.85 -24.52
C ASN A 882 -28.98 -3.08 -25.49
N ASN A 883 -28.75 -1.78 -25.69
CA ASN A 883 -29.49 -1.00 -26.69
C ASN A 883 -29.19 -1.45 -28.13
N VAL A 884 -27.95 -1.79 -28.47
CA VAL A 884 -27.58 -2.30 -29.80
C VAL A 884 -28.26 -3.65 -30.07
N THR A 885 -28.19 -4.62 -29.15
CA THR A 885 -28.83 -5.94 -29.34
C THR A 885 -30.36 -5.85 -29.42
N LEU A 886 -30.98 -4.90 -28.70
CA LEU A 886 -32.41 -4.59 -28.85
C LEU A 886 -32.74 -4.05 -30.25
N LEU A 887 -31.93 -3.11 -30.77
CA LEU A 887 -32.09 -2.58 -32.13
C LEU A 887 -31.85 -3.64 -33.21
N GLU A 888 -30.87 -4.52 -33.05
CA GLU A 888 -30.64 -5.67 -33.95
C GLU A 888 -31.85 -6.62 -33.98
N SER A 889 -32.45 -6.90 -32.81
CA SER A 889 -33.67 -7.69 -32.69
C SER A 889 -34.86 -7.03 -33.39
N GLN A 890 -35.06 -5.73 -33.21
CA GLN A 890 -36.10 -4.96 -33.90
C GLN A 890 -35.89 -4.91 -35.43
N ILE A 891 -34.65 -4.76 -35.88
CA ILE A 891 -34.29 -4.82 -37.31
C ILE A 891 -34.62 -6.21 -37.89
N LEU A 892 -34.29 -7.28 -37.16
CA LEU A 892 -34.60 -8.66 -37.56
C LEU A 892 -36.12 -8.92 -37.61
N GLU A 893 -36.90 -8.33 -36.71
CA GLU A 893 -38.37 -8.41 -36.74
C GLU A 893 -38.97 -7.60 -37.90
N MET A 894 -38.52 -6.38 -38.13
CA MET A 894 -38.92 -5.58 -39.31
C MET A 894 -38.58 -6.29 -40.62
N GLN A 895 -37.44 -6.98 -40.71
CA GLN A 895 -37.09 -7.81 -41.87
C GLN A 895 -38.06 -8.99 -42.04
N LYS A 896 -38.44 -9.69 -40.97
CA LYS A 896 -39.44 -10.77 -41.03
C LYS A 896 -40.81 -10.26 -41.50
N LEU A 897 -41.25 -9.11 -41.00
CA LEU A 897 -42.50 -8.45 -41.39
C LEU A 897 -42.48 -8.01 -42.85
N LYS A 898 -41.38 -7.37 -43.31
CA LYS A 898 -41.17 -7.00 -44.71
C LYS A 898 -41.25 -8.23 -45.64
N CYS A 899 -40.52 -9.30 -45.31
CA CYS A 899 -40.56 -10.57 -46.05
C CYS A 899 -41.91 -11.31 -45.91
N GLY A 900 -42.82 -10.85 -45.04
CA GLY A 900 -44.25 -11.19 -45.05
C GLY A 900 -44.99 -10.44 -46.13
N LEU A 901 -44.99 -9.10 -46.03
CA LEU A 901 -45.69 -8.20 -46.95
C LEU A 901 -45.27 -8.40 -48.42
N GLU A 902 -43.99 -8.69 -48.69
CA GLU A 902 -43.49 -8.98 -50.03
C GLU A 902 -44.12 -10.26 -50.62
N ARG A 903 -44.33 -11.31 -49.80
CA ARG A 903 -45.01 -12.55 -50.23
C ARG A 903 -46.50 -12.33 -50.45
N ASP A 904 -47.15 -11.52 -49.60
CA ASP A 904 -48.57 -11.22 -49.72
C ASP A 904 -48.85 -10.34 -50.96
N LEU A 905 -47.95 -9.39 -51.28
CA LEU A 905 -47.98 -8.61 -52.52
C LEU A 905 -47.76 -9.48 -53.77
N GLU A 906 -46.83 -10.43 -53.74
CA GLU A 906 -46.61 -11.40 -54.82
C GLU A 906 -47.87 -12.27 -55.03
N ALA A 907 -48.50 -12.75 -53.95
CA ALA A 907 -49.74 -13.50 -54.00
C ALA A 907 -50.91 -12.67 -54.57
N GLU A 908 -51.05 -11.40 -54.19
CA GLU A 908 -52.10 -10.54 -54.75
C GLU A 908 -51.84 -10.21 -56.23
N ARG A 909 -50.56 -10.05 -56.63
CA ARG A 909 -50.16 -9.86 -58.03
C ARG A 909 -50.57 -11.05 -58.90
N LEU A 910 -50.27 -12.26 -58.46
CA LEU A 910 -50.68 -13.51 -59.13
C LEU A 910 -52.20 -13.64 -59.20
N LEU A 911 -52.92 -13.27 -58.13
CA LEU A 911 -54.38 -13.28 -58.09
C LEU A 911 -55.01 -12.25 -59.07
N ARG A 912 -54.42 -11.05 -59.20
CA ARG A 912 -54.84 -10.04 -60.19
C ARG A 912 -54.55 -10.51 -61.62
N GLU A 913 -53.40 -11.15 -61.86
CA GLU A 913 -53.05 -11.70 -63.17
C GLU A 913 -54.02 -12.82 -63.58
N GLN A 914 -54.36 -13.73 -62.66
CA GLN A 914 -55.35 -14.79 -62.91
C GLN A 914 -56.72 -14.19 -63.23
N LYS A 915 -57.23 -13.26 -62.42
CA LYS A 915 -58.50 -12.56 -62.70
C LYS A 915 -58.50 -11.84 -64.05
N SER A 916 -57.35 -11.32 -64.50
CA SER A 916 -57.22 -10.72 -65.84
C SER A 916 -57.34 -11.77 -66.95
N LYS A 917 -56.70 -12.95 -66.79
CA LYS A 917 -56.83 -14.08 -67.73
C LYS A 917 -58.25 -14.64 -67.79
N ASP A 918 -58.91 -14.76 -66.64
CA ASP A 918 -60.31 -15.20 -66.53
C ASP A 918 -61.24 -14.19 -67.25
N HIS A 919 -61.05 -12.88 -67.00
CA HIS A 919 -61.82 -11.83 -67.65
C HIS A 919 -61.59 -11.80 -69.17
N GLN A 920 -60.35 -11.90 -69.65
CA GLN A 920 -60.06 -12.01 -71.09
C GLN A 920 -60.70 -13.24 -71.74
N SER A 921 -60.86 -14.34 -70.99
CA SER A 921 -61.52 -15.55 -71.48
C SER A 921 -63.03 -15.34 -71.58
N ALA A 922 -63.65 -14.73 -70.57
CA ALA A 922 -65.07 -14.36 -70.60
C ALA A 922 -65.39 -13.32 -71.70
N VAL A 923 -64.49 -12.36 -71.96
CA VAL A 923 -64.66 -11.40 -73.07
C VAL A 923 -64.67 -12.11 -74.42
N LYS A 924 -63.75 -13.06 -74.66
CA LYS A 924 -63.74 -13.87 -75.89
C LYS A 924 -65.00 -14.71 -76.06
N GLU A 925 -65.52 -15.29 -74.98
CA GLU A 925 -66.80 -16.02 -75.01
C GLU A 925 -67.98 -15.10 -75.37
N VAL A 926 -68.01 -13.87 -74.83
CA VAL A 926 -69.00 -12.85 -75.21
C VAL A 926 -68.85 -12.42 -76.67
N GLU A 927 -67.63 -12.20 -77.18
CA GLU A 927 -67.37 -11.89 -78.59
C GLU A 927 -67.83 -13.02 -79.54
N GLU A 928 -67.60 -14.28 -79.15
CA GLU A 928 -68.07 -15.45 -79.92
C GLU A 928 -69.60 -15.56 -79.90
N LEU A 929 -70.24 -15.41 -78.74
CA LEU A 929 -71.71 -15.37 -78.63
C LEU A 929 -72.31 -14.21 -79.43
N GLN A 930 -71.64 -13.05 -79.46
CA GLN A 930 -72.08 -11.87 -80.20
C GLN A 930 -71.94 -12.03 -81.72
N THR A 931 -70.92 -12.74 -82.19
CA THR A 931 -70.81 -13.14 -83.61
C THR A 931 -71.80 -14.24 -83.99
N GLN A 932 -72.08 -15.21 -83.11
CA GLN A 932 -73.17 -16.19 -83.29
C GLN A 932 -74.55 -15.50 -83.39
N LEU A 933 -74.84 -14.54 -82.50
CA LEU A 933 -76.07 -13.74 -82.53
C LEU A 933 -76.20 -12.91 -83.81
N SER A 934 -75.11 -12.30 -84.28
CA SER A 934 -75.07 -11.55 -85.54
C SER A 934 -75.39 -12.46 -86.75
N LYS A 935 -74.79 -13.66 -86.79
CA LYS A 935 -75.05 -14.68 -87.81
C LYS A 935 -76.50 -15.16 -87.80
N HIS A 936 -77.08 -15.42 -86.63
CA HIS A 936 -78.50 -15.77 -86.52
C HIS A 936 -79.45 -14.62 -86.92
N LYS A 937 -79.11 -13.37 -86.59
CA LYS A 937 -79.85 -12.19 -87.05
C LYS A 937 -79.83 -12.06 -88.57
N GLN A 938 -78.68 -12.31 -89.21
CA GLN A 938 -78.55 -12.32 -90.67
C GLN A 938 -79.35 -13.45 -91.32
N GLN A 939 -79.33 -14.67 -90.75
CA GLN A 939 -80.17 -15.79 -91.19
C GLN A 939 -81.66 -15.46 -91.10
N LEU A 940 -82.13 -14.93 -89.95
CA LEU A 940 -83.51 -14.48 -89.76
C LEU A 940 -83.91 -13.42 -90.79
N GLN A 941 -83.01 -12.49 -91.12
CA GLN A 941 -83.25 -11.45 -92.13
C GLN A 941 -83.33 -12.03 -93.56
N GLN A 942 -82.52 -13.05 -93.88
CA GLN A 942 -82.62 -13.79 -95.14
C GLN A 942 -83.95 -14.55 -95.24
N THR A 943 -84.31 -15.35 -94.23
CA THR A 943 -85.58 -16.08 -94.21
C THR A 943 -86.80 -15.15 -94.24
N ALA A 944 -86.72 -13.96 -93.62
CA ALA A 944 -87.77 -12.95 -93.74
C ALA A 944 -87.91 -12.41 -95.18
N GLN A 945 -86.80 -12.19 -95.88
CA GLN A 945 -86.81 -11.77 -97.30
C GLN A 945 -87.35 -12.88 -98.22
N GLU A 946 -86.98 -14.14 -97.99
CA GLU A 946 -87.51 -15.32 -98.69
C GLU A 946 -89.02 -15.44 -98.51
N LEU A 947 -89.51 -15.31 -97.26
CA LEU A 947 -90.94 -15.30 -96.95
C LEU A 947 -91.69 -14.11 -97.55
N GLU A 948 -91.05 -12.94 -97.72
CA GLU A 948 -91.66 -11.80 -98.39
C GLU A 948 -91.70 -11.97 -99.92
N GLN A 949 -90.70 -12.64 -100.52
CA GLN A 949 -90.75 -13.04 -101.93
C GLN A 949 -91.87 -14.07 -102.16
N LEU A 950 -92.01 -15.07 -101.29
CA LEU A 950 -93.09 -16.06 -101.31
C LEU A 950 -94.49 -15.47 -101.04
N ARG A 951 -94.60 -14.22 -100.59
CA ARG A 951 -95.87 -13.45 -100.47
C ARG A 951 -96.17 -12.57 -101.68
N LYS A 952 -95.23 -12.43 -102.62
CA LYS A 952 -95.36 -11.61 -103.84
C LYS A 952 -95.52 -12.44 -105.11
N ALA A 953 -95.37 -13.76 -104.99
CA ALA A 953 -95.74 -14.78 -105.98
C ALA A 953 -97.16 -15.31 -105.72
#